data_AF-A0A7Y3YQN1-F1
#
_entry.id   AF-A0A7Y3YQN1-F1
#
_cell.length_a   1.000
_cell.length_b   1.000
_cell.length_c   1.000
_cell.angle_alpha   90.00
_cell.angle_beta   90.00
_cell.angle_gamma   90.00
#
_symmetry.space_group_name_H-M   'P 1'
#
loop_
_entity.id
_entity.type
_entity.pdbx_description
1 polymer ?
#
loop_
_entity_poly.entity_id
_entity_poly.type
_entity_poly.pdbx_seq_one_letter_code
_entity_poly.pdbx_strand_id
1 'polypeptide(L)'
;MKYKQIIYLIGAIVSVPVHATIVDLDFSNHIELTNGSSSWAGPTYDGASMHFLNVGTHDGKTIDAKVSSSVFGDATFMFHAPNYKVGSTQPSGDIGFLYQTNSAGSAGLIYTFEFFDGTDGLSGTFSVPYTVPEFEMIGYDIDGEPVQSEQVRVFKSEGFFSYQLGSSSASLTAEESADGTSVLFTGPGTNYSETDTSGAVKFIYKNTSIVTLQFETVTSSSSILPNPIFSAFDGNWELSGFTTPIESSDESDFGDAPDTYGTLQASNGAEHAVSSTLYLGASIDADSDGQPGALSNGDDLDVDGNDDDGITLLTNLEIGLDSLINVNVVGNGYLQAWADWDLSGTFDDDEQILKNHSVVEGGQVVPIRVADDASVGTVQTRFRLASSPNIPSDGYVGDGEVEDYVFNVTDPGTTIQHSNYYTAAFEDNWPEVGDFDLNDVVVYYRTTILSKDDAVLRMDISGSIMAYGASYGNGLGWKLSGFDESDVDLQTARVQKNGATRVNISPFTGEDKAVASPGGDLVVVASLNLRNDIPINDECIFHRTNPSCNPSLESDQMTFSISLPFNDDDQPTVSSLLPLSGFDPFIFGPGEGYYHGSSFTGSPGKDLEIHTADLPPTSRGTLVSDFYGVAQDDSDPDSGKYYRITQNMPWGILISSPWNHPSEYIDISEAFPDFAEWATSGGSSKPTWYLNPNSDKTWSTED
;
A
#
# COMPACT_ATOMS: atom_id res chain seq x y z
N MET A 1 -6.51 -32.81 -51.94
CA MET A 1 -6.07 -31.64 -51.15
C MET A 1 -6.30 -32.00 -49.69
N LYS A 2 -5.23 -31.96 -48.90
CA LYS A 2 -5.17 -32.47 -47.52
C LYS A 2 -5.76 -31.42 -46.57
N TYR A 3 -6.76 -31.78 -45.77
CA TYR A 3 -7.10 -31.05 -44.55
C TYR A 3 -6.19 -31.58 -43.43
N LYS A 4 -5.35 -30.71 -42.86
CA LYS A 4 -4.66 -30.95 -41.59
C LYS A 4 -5.54 -30.32 -40.50
N GLN A 5 -6.18 -31.15 -39.68
CA GLN A 5 -6.64 -30.74 -38.36
C GLN A 5 -5.40 -30.59 -37.47
N ILE A 6 -5.19 -29.38 -36.96
CA ILE A 6 -4.25 -29.10 -35.87
C ILE A 6 -5.06 -29.27 -34.59
N ILE A 7 -4.75 -30.30 -33.83
CA ILE A 7 -5.22 -30.50 -32.46
C ILE A 7 -4.36 -29.60 -31.58
N TYR A 8 -4.93 -28.55 -31.00
CA TYR A 8 -4.31 -27.85 -29.88
C TYR A 8 -4.45 -28.75 -28.65
N LEU A 9 -3.33 -29.33 -28.22
CA LEU A 9 -3.23 -29.96 -26.92
C LEU A 9 -3.04 -28.81 -25.92
N ILE A 10 -4.13 -28.37 -25.27
CA ILE A 10 -4.04 -27.50 -24.10
C ILE A 10 -3.55 -28.41 -22.96
N GLY A 11 -2.23 -28.43 -22.75
CA GLY A 11 -1.67 -28.92 -21.50
C GLY A 11 -1.97 -27.86 -20.45
N ALA A 12 -3.03 -28.06 -19.67
CA ALA A 12 -3.14 -27.38 -18.39
C ALA A 12 -1.99 -27.89 -17.53
N ILE A 13 -0.93 -27.08 -17.42
CA ILE A 13 0.02 -27.22 -16.32
C ILE A 13 -0.80 -26.79 -15.11
N VAL A 14 -1.38 -27.76 -14.41
CA VAL A 14 -1.84 -27.53 -13.05
C VAL A 14 -0.56 -27.33 -12.26
N SER A 15 -0.22 -26.07 -12.02
CA SER A 15 0.65 -25.69 -10.91
C SER A 15 0.03 -26.32 -9.67
N VAL A 16 0.68 -27.34 -9.13
CA VAL A 16 0.33 -27.83 -7.79
C VAL A 16 0.96 -26.81 -6.86
N PRO A 17 0.18 -26.10 -6.03
CA PRO A 17 0.77 -25.19 -5.05
C PRO A 17 1.79 -26.01 -4.24
N VAL A 18 3.03 -25.52 -4.21
CA VAL A 18 4.07 -26.10 -3.37
C VAL A 18 3.72 -25.68 -1.95
N HIS A 19 2.82 -26.44 -1.30
CA HIS A 19 2.57 -26.27 0.12
C HIS A 19 3.90 -26.39 0.87
N ALA A 20 4.14 -25.48 1.81
CA ALA A 20 5.31 -25.49 2.68
C ALA A 20 5.49 -26.90 3.28
N THR A 21 6.72 -27.43 3.28
CA THR A 21 7.00 -28.73 3.89
C THR A 21 6.79 -28.63 5.41
N ILE A 22 5.70 -29.23 5.91
CA ILE A 22 5.43 -29.39 7.35
C ILE A 22 6.63 -30.08 8.00
N VAL A 23 7.20 -29.44 9.01
CA VAL A 23 8.29 -29.96 9.83
C VAL A 23 7.71 -30.81 10.96
N ASP A 24 8.09 -32.07 10.98
CA ASP A 24 7.76 -33.01 12.05
C ASP A 24 8.67 -32.78 13.27
N LEU A 25 8.09 -32.55 14.45
CA LEU A 25 8.83 -32.26 15.68
C LEU A 25 8.87 -33.47 16.63
N ASP A 26 10.08 -33.88 17.05
CA ASP A 26 10.34 -34.97 17.98
C ASP A 26 11.22 -34.52 19.17
N PHE A 27 10.66 -34.51 20.38
CA PHE A 27 11.38 -34.12 21.60
C PHE A 27 12.09 -35.31 22.30
N SER A 28 12.42 -36.39 21.60
CA SER A 28 13.08 -37.56 22.20
C SER A 28 14.51 -37.33 22.71
N ASN A 29 15.20 -36.32 22.20
CA ASN A 29 16.65 -36.11 22.41
C ASN A 29 16.97 -35.04 23.47
N HIS A 30 16.38 -35.19 24.66
CA HIS A 30 16.67 -34.32 25.81
C HIS A 30 18.12 -34.43 26.28
N ILE A 31 18.79 -33.30 26.48
CA ILE A 31 20.22 -33.23 26.85
C ILE A 31 20.44 -33.46 28.34
N GLU A 32 19.61 -32.85 29.20
CA GLU A 32 19.81 -32.91 30.63
C GLU A 32 19.48 -34.28 31.21
N LEU A 33 20.23 -34.67 32.25
CA LEU A 33 19.92 -35.87 33.01
C LEU A 33 18.64 -35.65 33.82
N THR A 34 17.68 -36.55 33.68
CA THR A 34 16.49 -36.59 34.54
C THR A 34 16.89 -36.82 36.00
N ASN A 35 16.23 -36.13 36.91
CA ASN A 35 16.54 -36.11 38.33
C ASN A 35 15.37 -36.57 39.23
N GLY A 36 14.26 -36.97 38.62
CA GLY A 36 13.12 -37.59 39.29
C GLY A 36 12.45 -38.67 38.44
N SER A 37 11.36 -39.24 38.98
CA SER A 37 10.50 -40.16 38.25
C SER A 37 9.09 -40.16 38.82
N SER A 38 8.09 -40.22 37.95
CA SER A 38 6.68 -40.45 38.26
C SER A 38 6.26 -41.85 37.82
N SER A 39 5.37 -42.49 38.58
CA SER A 39 4.86 -43.83 38.23
C SER A 39 4.00 -43.84 36.95
N TRP A 40 3.42 -42.70 36.60
CA TRP A 40 2.57 -42.52 35.43
C TRP A 40 3.25 -41.68 34.34
N ALA A 41 4.08 -40.69 34.69
CA ALA A 41 4.75 -39.83 33.71
C ALA A 41 6.16 -40.31 33.29
N GLY A 42 6.73 -41.32 33.96
CA GLY A 42 8.07 -41.81 33.65
C GLY A 42 9.19 -40.93 34.24
N PRO A 43 10.38 -40.88 33.63
CA PRO A 43 11.48 -40.01 34.07
C PRO A 43 11.09 -38.53 34.05
N THR A 44 11.51 -37.77 35.06
CA THR A 44 11.15 -36.35 35.20
C THR A 44 12.36 -35.46 35.43
N TYR A 45 12.22 -34.18 35.10
CA TYR A 45 13.25 -33.15 35.27
C TYR A 45 12.63 -31.88 35.88
N ASP A 46 13.16 -31.39 37.00
CA ASP A 46 12.60 -30.24 37.74
C ASP A 46 13.26 -28.88 37.46
N GLY A 47 14.22 -28.84 36.53
CA GLY A 47 14.85 -27.58 36.11
C GLY A 47 13.90 -26.71 35.30
N ALA A 48 14.09 -25.39 35.34
CA ALA A 48 13.21 -24.42 34.68
C ALA A 48 13.27 -24.43 33.14
N SER A 49 14.25 -25.13 32.56
CA SER A 49 14.40 -25.25 31.11
C SER A 49 15.05 -26.57 30.71
N MET A 50 14.58 -27.15 29.61
CA MET A 50 15.09 -28.35 28.95
C MET A 50 15.64 -28.01 27.58
N HIS A 51 16.67 -28.74 27.15
CA HIS A 51 17.27 -28.60 25.82
C HIS A 51 17.18 -29.90 25.04
N PHE A 52 16.88 -29.78 23.75
CA PHE A 52 16.66 -30.91 22.83
C PHE A 52 17.49 -30.72 21.57
N LEU A 53 18.13 -31.80 21.11
CA LEU A 53 18.89 -31.82 19.86
C LEU A 53 18.09 -32.48 18.73
N ASN A 54 18.16 -31.91 17.53
CA ASN A 54 17.54 -32.48 16.33
C ASN A 54 16.04 -32.78 16.52
N VAL A 55 15.28 -31.79 17.00
CA VAL A 55 13.82 -31.89 17.11
C VAL A 55 13.16 -31.95 15.75
N GLY A 56 13.80 -31.46 14.69
CA GLY A 56 13.26 -31.53 13.33
C GLY A 56 14.34 -31.31 12.27
N THR A 57 13.96 -31.45 11.01
CA THR A 57 14.83 -31.16 9.86
C THR A 57 14.08 -30.44 8.75
N HIS A 58 14.68 -29.39 8.19
CA HIS A 58 14.13 -28.63 7.07
C HIS A 58 15.27 -28.10 6.19
N ASP A 59 15.15 -28.22 4.86
CA ASP A 59 16.15 -27.75 3.88
C ASP A 59 17.61 -28.11 4.18
N GLY A 60 17.82 -29.34 4.63
CA GLY A 60 19.16 -29.84 4.97
C GLY A 60 19.74 -29.30 6.28
N LYS A 61 18.97 -28.50 7.02
CA LYS A 61 19.30 -28.06 8.38
C LYS A 61 18.64 -28.96 9.43
N THR A 62 19.32 -29.13 10.55
CA THR A 62 18.76 -29.72 11.77
C THR A 62 18.29 -28.60 12.69
N ILE A 63 17.21 -28.85 13.43
CA ILE A 63 16.59 -27.87 14.34
C ILE A 63 16.80 -28.37 15.76
N ASP A 64 17.35 -27.53 16.63
CA ASP A 64 17.43 -27.78 18.07
C ASP A 64 16.34 -26.96 18.79
N ALA A 65 15.91 -27.38 19.98
CA ALA A 65 14.90 -26.64 20.74
C ALA A 65 15.28 -26.45 22.21
N LYS A 66 14.85 -25.32 22.77
CA LYS A 66 14.84 -25.05 24.20
C LYS A 66 13.39 -24.90 24.65
N VAL A 67 13.03 -25.56 25.73
CA VAL A 67 11.69 -25.48 26.32
C VAL A 67 11.79 -24.98 27.75
N SER A 68 11.08 -23.92 28.11
CA SER A 68 11.16 -23.30 29.43
C SER A 68 9.81 -23.17 30.11
N SER A 69 9.81 -23.13 31.45
CA SER A 69 8.62 -23.08 32.28
C SER A 69 8.69 -21.95 33.31
N SER A 70 7.59 -21.20 33.47
CA SER A 70 7.47 -20.15 34.50
C SER A 70 6.04 -20.06 35.01
N VAL A 71 5.83 -20.18 36.32
CA VAL A 71 4.50 -20.06 36.93
C VAL A 71 4.08 -18.61 37.16
N PHE A 72 2.77 -18.36 37.19
CA PHE A 72 2.17 -17.11 37.66
C PHE A 72 1.00 -17.38 38.61
N GLY A 73 0.63 -16.37 39.41
CA GLY A 73 -0.31 -16.55 40.51
C GLY A 73 0.26 -17.41 41.64
N ASP A 74 -0.63 -18.00 42.45
CA ASP A 74 -0.22 -18.91 43.54
C ASP A 74 -0.13 -20.36 43.05
N ALA A 75 0.89 -20.62 42.23
CA ALA A 75 1.20 -21.94 41.66
C ALA A 75 2.65 -22.37 41.94
N THR A 76 2.88 -23.68 41.90
CA THR A 76 4.20 -24.30 42.06
C THR A 76 4.48 -25.21 40.86
N PHE A 77 5.58 -24.96 40.15
CA PHE A 77 6.07 -25.89 39.13
C PHE A 77 6.67 -27.13 39.79
N MET A 78 6.32 -28.32 39.30
CA MET A 78 6.75 -29.59 39.90
C MET A 78 7.86 -30.25 39.08
N PHE A 79 7.59 -30.53 37.80
CA PHE A 79 8.57 -31.13 36.89
C PHE A 79 8.09 -31.10 35.43
N HIS A 80 9.04 -31.28 34.53
CA HIS A 80 8.85 -31.72 33.15
C HIS A 80 8.93 -33.25 33.02
N ALA A 81 8.23 -33.80 32.05
CA ALA A 81 8.32 -35.19 31.59
C ALA A 81 8.81 -35.18 30.12
N PRO A 82 10.13 -35.18 29.86
CA PRO A 82 10.71 -34.93 28.53
C PRO A 82 10.47 -36.04 27.49
N ASN A 83 9.89 -37.17 27.90
CA ASN A 83 9.54 -38.28 27.01
C ASN A 83 8.35 -39.02 27.64
N TYR A 84 7.27 -38.24 27.82
CA TYR A 84 6.03 -38.74 28.39
C TYR A 84 5.44 -39.83 27.48
N LYS A 85 4.84 -40.87 28.08
CA LYS A 85 4.06 -41.87 27.34
C LYS A 85 3.19 -42.68 28.29
N VAL A 86 1.96 -42.92 27.86
CA VAL A 86 0.98 -43.78 28.51
C VAL A 86 0.82 -45.06 27.69
N GLY A 87 1.57 -46.09 28.08
CA GLY A 87 1.49 -47.42 27.47
C GLY A 87 2.41 -47.60 26.26
N SER A 88 2.02 -48.48 25.33
CA SER A 88 2.87 -48.96 24.23
C SER A 88 2.43 -48.49 22.83
N THR A 89 1.38 -47.69 22.74
CA THR A 89 0.74 -47.29 21.47
C THR A 89 0.96 -45.83 21.09
N GLN A 90 1.33 -44.98 22.04
CA GLN A 90 1.74 -43.60 21.76
C GLN A 90 3.16 -43.56 21.16
N PRO A 91 3.48 -42.55 20.33
CA PRO A 91 4.83 -42.28 19.88
C PRO A 91 5.81 -42.09 21.05
N SER A 92 7.09 -42.00 20.74
CA SER A 92 8.06 -41.41 21.68
C SER A 92 8.33 -40.00 21.20
N GLY A 93 8.65 -39.10 22.13
CA GLY A 93 8.89 -37.69 21.79
C GLY A 93 7.90 -36.73 22.42
N ASP A 94 6.90 -37.21 23.16
CA ASP A 94 5.96 -36.35 23.87
C ASP A 94 6.65 -35.63 25.03
N ILE A 95 6.29 -34.37 25.21
CA ILE A 95 6.76 -33.51 26.29
C ILE A 95 5.60 -33.17 27.20
N GLY A 96 5.67 -33.64 28.45
CA GLY A 96 4.69 -33.33 29.49
C GLY A 96 5.23 -32.37 30.53
N PHE A 97 4.34 -31.78 31.33
CA PHE A 97 4.73 -31.06 32.54
C PHE A 97 3.66 -31.19 33.62
N LEU A 98 4.07 -31.00 34.87
CA LEU A 98 3.17 -30.94 36.02
C LEU A 98 3.42 -29.63 36.79
N TYR A 99 2.35 -28.90 37.07
CA TYR A 99 2.33 -27.84 38.06
C TYR A 99 1.13 -28.02 39.00
N GLN A 100 1.04 -27.23 40.06
CA GLN A 100 -0.09 -27.29 40.98
C GLN A 100 -0.48 -25.90 41.46
N THR A 101 -1.78 -25.69 41.74
CA THR A 101 -2.26 -24.48 42.41
C THR A 101 -2.23 -24.67 43.92
N ASN A 102 -1.81 -23.64 44.66
CA ASN A 102 -1.72 -23.69 46.11
C ASN A 102 -2.92 -23.01 46.81
N SER A 103 -3.67 -22.17 46.08
CA SER A 103 -4.87 -21.47 46.57
C SER A 103 -5.98 -21.44 45.53
N ALA A 104 -7.21 -21.14 45.97
CA ALA A 104 -8.29 -20.81 45.06
C ALA A 104 -8.03 -19.46 44.35
N GLY A 105 -8.54 -19.32 43.13
CA GLY A 105 -8.32 -18.16 42.27
C GLY A 105 -7.55 -18.51 40.99
N SER A 106 -7.08 -17.48 40.29
CA SER A 106 -6.33 -17.60 39.04
C SER A 106 -4.85 -17.85 39.30
N ALA A 107 -4.29 -18.83 38.59
CA ALA A 107 -2.86 -19.12 38.53
C ALA A 107 -2.56 -19.83 37.21
N GLY A 108 -1.31 -20.22 36.97
CA GLY A 108 -0.98 -20.93 35.75
C GLY A 108 0.50 -21.13 35.50
N LEU A 109 0.80 -21.51 34.25
CA LEU A 109 2.14 -21.81 33.75
C LEU A 109 2.34 -21.19 32.37
N ILE A 110 3.45 -20.51 32.15
CA ILE A 110 3.93 -20.13 30.82
C ILE A 110 4.92 -21.21 30.39
N TYR A 111 4.65 -21.81 29.23
CA TYR A 111 5.46 -22.88 28.64
C TYR A 111 5.93 -22.46 27.25
N THR A 112 7.21 -22.17 27.10
CA THR A 112 7.76 -21.55 25.88
C THR A 112 8.73 -22.49 25.17
N PHE A 113 8.50 -22.72 23.87
CA PHE A 113 9.36 -23.43 22.94
C PHE A 113 10.14 -22.40 22.11
N GLU A 114 11.46 -22.55 22.02
CA GLU A 114 12.34 -21.73 21.19
C GLU A 114 13.13 -22.66 20.26
N PHE A 115 13.18 -22.35 18.95
CA PHE A 115 13.83 -23.15 17.92
C PHE A 115 15.13 -22.51 17.43
N PHE A 116 16.15 -23.32 17.19
CA PHE A 116 17.50 -22.87 16.83
C PHE A 116 18.09 -23.69 15.70
N ASP A 117 18.99 -23.08 14.93
CA ASP A 117 19.77 -23.78 13.91
C ASP A 117 20.72 -24.74 14.61
N GLY A 118 20.44 -26.03 14.47
CA GLY A 118 21.20 -27.13 15.05
C GLY A 118 22.22 -27.72 14.08
N THR A 119 22.54 -27.05 12.97
CA THR A 119 23.37 -27.62 11.90
C THR A 119 24.86 -27.55 12.25
N ASP A 120 25.59 -28.65 12.04
CA ASP A 120 27.04 -28.75 12.21
C ASP A 120 27.53 -28.21 13.57
N GLY A 121 28.30 -27.12 13.56
CA GLY A 121 28.90 -26.51 14.74
C GLY A 121 27.93 -25.69 15.60
N LEU A 122 26.70 -25.45 15.12
CA LEU A 122 25.67 -24.73 15.86
C LEU A 122 24.86 -25.66 16.78
N SER A 123 24.87 -26.97 16.54
CA SER A 123 24.15 -27.95 17.37
C SER A 123 24.54 -27.84 18.85
N GLY A 124 23.53 -27.77 19.72
CA GLY A 124 23.67 -27.65 21.17
C GLY A 124 24.17 -26.29 21.67
N THR A 125 24.32 -25.29 20.80
CA THR A 125 24.71 -23.92 21.20
C THR A 125 23.52 -23.04 21.55
N PHE A 126 22.33 -23.32 20.97
CA PHE A 126 21.09 -22.56 21.16
C PHE A 126 21.30 -21.05 20.97
N SER A 127 22.05 -20.68 19.92
CA SER A 127 22.57 -19.32 19.74
C SER A 127 22.02 -18.58 18.53
N VAL A 128 21.54 -19.30 17.51
CA VAL A 128 20.99 -18.74 16.27
C VAL A 128 19.54 -19.21 16.17
N PRO A 129 18.55 -18.33 16.38
CA PRO A 129 17.15 -18.68 16.21
C PRO A 129 16.88 -19.23 14.80
N TYR A 130 15.99 -20.21 14.72
CA TYR A 130 15.57 -20.80 13.45
C TYR A 130 14.05 -20.65 13.29
N THR A 131 13.65 -19.93 12.25
CA THR A 131 12.24 -19.77 11.87
C THR A 131 11.79 -21.05 11.16
N VAL A 132 10.93 -21.80 11.82
CA VAL A 132 10.31 -23.01 11.27
C VAL A 132 9.19 -22.58 10.31
N PRO A 133 9.20 -23.03 9.04
CA PRO A 133 8.25 -22.54 8.04
C PRO A 133 6.82 -22.99 8.33
N GLU A 134 6.62 -24.25 8.72
CA GLU A 134 5.35 -24.78 9.16
C GLU A 134 5.57 -26.01 10.06
N PHE A 135 4.81 -26.13 11.15
CA PHE A 135 4.77 -27.36 11.95
C PHE A 135 3.43 -27.52 12.66
N GLU A 136 3.10 -28.77 12.99
CA GLU A 136 1.92 -29.11 13.79
C GLU A 136 2.34 -29.50 15.22
N MET A 137 1.47 -29.23 16.18
CA MET A 137 1.65 -29.67 17.57
C MET A 137 0.30 -29.99 18.21
N ILE A 138 0.15 -31.20 18.75
CA ILE A 138 -1.04 -31.61 19.50
C ILE A 138 -0.80 -31.39 20.99
N GLY A 139 -1.66 -30.62 21.64
CA GLY A 139 -1.78 -30.57 23.09
C GLY A 139 -2.91 -31.45 23.58
N TYR A 140 -2.71 -32.19 24.66
CA TYR A 140 -3.71 -33.08 25.25
C TYR A 140 -3.59 -33.12 26.78
N ASP A 141 -4.63 -33.66 27.43
CA ASP A 141 -4.86 -33.50 28.88
C ASP A 141 -5.03 -32.01 29.23
N ILE A 142 -5.88 -31.33 28.44
CA ILE A 142 -6.33 -29.95 28.65
C ILE A 142 -7.83 -30.00 28.87
N ASP A 143 -8.25 -30.75 29.89
CA ASP A 143 -9.63 -31.14 30.07
C ASP A 143 -10.28 -30.56 31.32
N GLY A 144 -9.48 -30.29 32.36
CA GLY A 144 -9.91 -29.70 33.61
C GLY A 144 -10.89 -30.55 34.41
N GLU A 145 -11.29 -29.99 35.55
CA GLU A 145 -12.17 -30.62 36.52
C GLU A 145 -13.32 -29.68 36.91
N PRO A 146 -14.41 -30.18 37.52
CA PRO A 146 -15.52 -29.34 37.97
C PRO A 146 -15.13 -28.23 38.97
N VAL A 147 -13.96 -28.36 39.62
CA VAL A 147 -13.46 -27.41 40.62
C VAL A 147 -12.19 -26.67 40.18
N GLN A 148 -11.67 -26.95 38.99
CA GLN A 148 -10.45 -26.34 38.47
C GLN A 148 -10.48 -26.35 36.94
N SER A 149 -10.48 -25.16 36.32
CA SER A 149 -10.35 -25.09 34.85
C SER A 149 -8.94 -25.42 34.41
N GLU A 150 -8.82 -25.94 33.20
CA GLU A 150 -7.57 -26.06 32.45
C GLU A 150 -7.78 -25.42 31.09
N GLN A 151 -6.91 -24.47 30.78
CA GLN A 151 -7.03 -23.63 29.60
C GLN A 151 -5.63 -23.38 29.06
N VAL A 152 -5.49 -23.24 27.76
CA VAL A 152 -4.24 -22.82 27.11
C VAL A 152 -4.51 -21.65 26.19
N ARG A 153 -3.73 -20.58 26.32
CA ARG A 153 -3.73 -19.44 25.42
C ARG A 153 -2.51 -19.50 24.51
N VAL A 154 -2.73 -19.19 23.24
CA VAL A 154 -1.69 -19.05 22.21
C VAL A 154 -1.76 -17.65 21.59
N PHE A 155 -0.68 -17.20 20.98
CA PHE A 155 -0.55 -15.82 20.49
C PHE A 155 -0.36 -15.79 18.97
N LYS A 156 -1.12 -14.94 18.27
CA LYS A 156 -1.04 -14.81 16.81
C LYS A 156 0.33 -14.28 16.37
N SER A 157 0.92 -13.36 17.14
CA SER A 157 2.26 -12.79 16.90
C SER A 157 3.40 -13.81 16.84
N GLU A 158 3.17 -15.02 17.33
CA GLU A 158 4.12 -16.13 17.33
C GLU A 158 3.84 -17.12 16.18
N GLY A 159 3.17 -16.68 15.11
CA GLY A 159 2.93 -17.45 13.89
C GLY A 159 1.80 -18.46 14.02
N PHE A 160 0.89 -18.30 14.98
CA PHE A 160 -0.25 -19.19 15.17
C PHE A 160 -1.23 -19.06 14.01
N PHE A 161 -1.28 -20.06 13.13
CA PHE A 161 -2.01 -20.00 11.86
C PHE A 161 -3.40 -20.64 11.93
N SER A 162 -3.53 -21.82 12.54
CA SER A 162 -4.83 -22.49 12.63
C SER A 162 -4.88 -23.51 13.76
N TYR A 163 -6.09 -23.99 14.04
CA TYR A 163 -6.32 -25.06 15.02
C TYR A 163 -7.41 -26.04 14.61
N GLN A 164 -7.39 -27.22 15.24
CA GLN A 164 -8.45 -28.22 15.17
C GLN A 164 -8.82 -28.69 16.57
N LEU A 165 -10.13 -28.81 16.82
CA LEU A 165 -10.68 -29.29 18.09
C LEU A 165 -11.24 -30.70 17.93
N GLY A 166 -11.50 -31.41 19.02
CA GLY A 166 -12.26 -32.65 18.96
C GLY A 166 -13.64 -32.47 18.32
N SER A 167 -14.11 -33.49 17.62
CA SER A 167 -15.44 -33.51 16.98
C SER A 167 -16.59 -33.81 17.95
N SER A 168 -16.27 -34.16 19.20
CA SER A 168 -17.24 -34.40 20.27
C SER A 168 -17.86 -33.10 20.77
N SER A 169 -19.10 -33.15 21.24
CA SER A 169 -19.74 -31.99 21.90
C SER A 169 -19.11 -31.62 23.24
N ALA A 170 -18.25 -32.47 23.77
CA ALA A 170 -17.50 -32.24 25.00
C ALA A 170 -16.04 -31.85 24.73
N SER A 171 -15.71 -31.43 23.51
CA SER A 171 -14.36 -30.98 23.18
C SER A 171 -14.09 -29.59 23.74
N LEU A 172 -12.81 -29.19 23.72
CA LEU A 172 -12.40 -27.82 24.06
C LEU A 172 -13.21 -26.80 23.26
N THR A 173 -13.37 -25.61 23.83
CA THR A 173 -13.88 -24.43 23.12
C THR A 173 -12.74 -23.44 22.87
N ALA A 174 -12.77 -22.74 21.73
CA ALA A 174 -11.84 -21.67 21.40
C ALA A 174 -12.54 -20.31 21.49
N GLU A 175 -11.89 -19.33 22.11
CA GLU A 175 -12.36 -17.94 22.21
C GLU A 175 -11.21 -16.99 21.88
N GLU A 176 -11.36 -16.20 20.83
CA GLU A 176 -10.41 -15.16 20.46
C GLU A 176 -10.48 -13.98 21.43
N SER A 177 -9.33 -13.37 21.74
CA SER A 177 -9.29 -12.17 22.57
C SER A 177 -9.90 -10.97 21.85
N ALA A 178 -10.47 -10.04 22.62
CA ALA A 178 -11.14 -8.87 22.07
C ALA A 178 -10.23 -7.92 21.28
N ASP A 179 -8.91 -8.05 21.42
CA ASP A 179 -7.89 -7.31 20.67
C ASP A 179 -7.36 -8.07 19.45
N GLY A 180 -7.87 -9.28 19.18
CA GLY A 180 -7.45 -10.13 18.06
C GLY A 180 -6.07 -10.78 18.23
N THR A 181 -5.38 -10.60 19.36
CA THR A 181 -3.96 -10.99 19.49
C THR A 181 -3.74 -12.45 19.93
N SER A 182 -4.75 -13.11 20.48
CA SER A 182 -4.61 -14.43 21.10
C SER A 182 -5.89 -15.27 21.01
N VAL A 183 -5.75 -16.59 21.13
CA VAL A 183 -6.88 -17.51 21.23
C VAL A 183 -6.77 -18.34 22.51
N LEU A 184 -7.85 -18.37 23.31
CA LEU A 184 -7.96 -19.14 24.55
C LEU A 184 -8.75 -20.43 24.30
N PHE A 185 -8.10 -21.57 24.53
CA PHE A 185 -8.72 -22.89 24.48
C PHE A 185 -9.10 -23.34 25.88
N THR A 186 -10.37 -23.69 26.10
CA THR A 186 -10.90 -24.05 27.43
C THR A 186 -11.37 -25.50 27.47
N GLY A 187 -10.85 -26.26 28.44
CA GLY A 187 -11.22 -27.66 28.68
C GLY A 187 -12.67 -27.86 29.13
N PRO A 188 -13.29 -29.03 28.85
CA PRO A 188 -14.67 -29.38 29.21
C PRO A 188 -14.99 -29.52 30.71
N GLY A 189 -14.00 -29.48 31.60
CA GLY A 189 -14.13 -29.72 33.04
C GLY A 189 -14.36 -31.18 33.42
N THR A 190 -13.97 -32.13 32.56
CA THR A 190 -14.09 -33.58 32.79
C THR A 190 -12.85 -34.29 32.29
N ASN A 191 -12.27 -35.17 33.11
CA ASN A 191 -11.11 -35.96 32.73
C ASN A 191 -11.44 -36.95 31.58
N TYR A 192 -10.72 -36.85 30.48
CA TYR A 192 -10.75 -37.73 29.32
C TYR A 192 -9.47 -38.57 29.25
N SER A 193 -9.42 -39.52 28.30
CA SER A 193 -8.16 -40.23 28.03
C SER A 193 -7.35 -39.42 27.03
N GLU A 194 -6.03 -39.54 27.08
CA GLU A 194 -5.08 -38.91 26.18
C GLU A 194 -5.32 -39.25 24.70
N THR A 195 -6.00 -40.37 24.41
CA THR A 195 -6.39 -40.76 23.03
C THR A 195 -7.77 -40.24 22.60
N ASP A 196 -8.47 -39.50 23.47
CA ASP A 196 -9.76 -38.87 23.20
C ASP A 196 -9.54 -37.39 22.88
N THR A 197 -9.94 -36.96 21.68
CA THR A 197 -9.75 -35.58 21.23
C THR A 197 -10.62 -34.57 21.98
N SER A 198 -11.51 -35.00 22.87
CA SER A 198 -12.33 -34.11 23.70
C SER A 198 -11.49 -33.28 24.69
N GLY A 199 -10.31 -33.76 25.07
CA GLY A 199 -9.34 -33.06 25.93
C GLY A 199 -8.09 -32.60 25.17
N ALA A 200 -8.17 -32.50 23.84
CA ALA A 200 -7.03 -32.19 22.98
C ALA A 200 -7.33 -31.10 21.94
N VAL A 201 -6.27 -30.44 21.48
CA VAL A 201 -6.27 -29.45 20.40
C VAL A 201 -5.01 -29.66 19.55
N LYS A 202 -5.16 -29.59 18.23
CA LYS A 202 -4.05 -29.58 17.28
C LYS A 202 -3.83 -28.15 16.82
N PHE A 203 -2.61 -27.64 16.95
CA PHE A 203 -2.18 -26.32 16.49
C PHE A 203 -1.34 -26.43 15.23
N ILE A 204 -1.46 -25.44 14.34
CA ILE A 204 -0.55 -25.23 13.22
C ILE A 204 0.12 -23.87 13.39
N TYR A 205 1.44 -23.85 13.35
CA TYR A 205 2.26 -22.65 13.38
C TYR A 205 3.03 -22.51 12.08
N LYS A 206 3.22 -21.28 11.63
CA LYS A 206 3.98 -20.93 10.45
C LYS A 206 4.99 -19.82 10.73
N ASN A 207 6.10 -19.84 10.01
CA ASN A 207 7.13 -18.81 10.01
C ASN A 207 7.49 -18.27 11.40
N THR A 208 7.71 -19.17 12.37
CA THR A 208 8.02 -18.78 13.75
C THR A 208 9.25 -19.51 14.30
N SER A 209 10.00 -18.83 15.17
CA SER A 209 11.10 -19.42 15.95
C SER A 209 10.75 -19.62 17.42
N ILE A 210 9.54 -19.23 17.83
CA ILE A 210 9.11 -19.26 19.23
C ILE A 210 7.62 -19.58 19.31
N VAL A 211 7.22 -20.37 20.31
CA VAL A 211 5.82 -20.60 20.65
C VAL A 211 5.65 -20.56 22.15
N THR A 212 4.75 -19.72 22.62
CA THR A 212 4.36 -19.58 24.02
C THR A 212 2.96 -20.14 24.23
N LEU A 213 2.89 -21.16 25.07
CA LEU A 213 1.63 -21.72 25.56
C LEU A 213 1.40 -21.22 26.98
N GLN A 214 0.45 -20.31 27.15
CA GLN A 214 0.08 -19.80 28.46
C GLN A 214 -1.07 -20.63 29.03
N PHE A 215 -0.74 -21.53 29.93
CA PHE A 215 -1.72 -22.31 30.68
C PHE A 215 -2.37 -21.47 31.77
N GLU A 216 -3.69 -21.35 31.71
CA GLU A 216 -4.51 -20.60 32.65
C GLU A 216 -5.41 -21.56 33.43
N THR A 217 -5.48 -21.36 34.74
CA THR A 217 -6.38 -22.12 35.60
C THR A 217 -7.11 -21.22 36.58
N VAL A 218 -8.40 -21.50 36.78
CA VAL A 218 -9.23 -20.90 37.82
C VAL A 218 -9.67 -22.01 38.77
N THR A 219 -9.10 -22.00 39.98
CA THR A 219 -9.38 -23.02 41.00
C THR A 219 -10.46 -22.53 41.96
N SER A 220 -11.52 -23.31 42.15
CA SER A 220 -12.60 -23.03 43.09
C SER A 220 -12.15 -23.16 44.55
N SER A 221 -12.75 -22.36 45.43
CA SER A 221 -12.59 -22.52 46.90
C SER A 221 -13.03 -23.87 47.46
N SER A 222 -13.77 -24.66 46.68
CA SER A 222 -14.17 -26.02 47.04
C SER A 222 -13.14 -27.09 46.65
N SER A 223 -12.07 -26.73 45.95
CA SER A 223 -11.02 -27.68 45.55
C SER A 223 -10.18 -28.13 46.74
N ILE A 224 -9.63 -29.34 46.65
CA ILE A 224 -8.61 -29.84 47.58
C ILE A 224 -7.26 -29.28 47.12
N LEU A 225 -6.55 -28.61 48.02
CA LEU A 225 -5.27 -27.95 47.69
C LEU A 225 -4.08 -28.65 48.36
N PRO A 226 -2.89 -28.66 47.71
CA PRO A 226 -2.66 -28.18 46.34
C PRO A 226 -3.33 -29.08 45.30
N ASN A 227 -3.80 -28.49 44.19
CA ASN A 227 -4.46 -29.26 43.12
C ASN A 227 -3.54 -29.33 41.89
N PRO A 228 -3.07 -30.52 41.48
CA PRO A 228 -2.14 -30.70 40.38
C PRO A 228 -2.83 -30.61 39.01
N ILE A 229 -2.10 -30.09 38.02
CA ILE A 229 -2.49 -29.99 36.61
C ILE A 229 -1.36 -30.58 35.79
N PHE A 230 -1.69 -31.52 34.90
CA PHE A 230 -0.78 -32.08 33.91
C PHE A 230 -1.28 -31.72 32.52
N SER A 231 -0.36 -31.47 31.60
CA SER A 231 -0.65 -31.47 30.17
C SER A 231 0.57 -31.98 29.42
N ALA A 232 0.37 -32.46 28.20
CA ALA A 232 1.46 -32.91 27.34
C ALA A 232 1.23 -32.54 25.87
N PHE A 233 2.35 -32.53 25.14
CA PHE A 233 2.43 -32.12 23.75
C PHE A 233 3.23 -33.10 22.92
N ASP A 234 2.82 -33.26 21.66
CA ASP A 234 3.58 -34.03 20.68
C ASP A 234 3.46 -33.38 19.29
N GLY A 235 4.58 -33.29 18.59
CA GLY A 235 4.67 -32.76 17.23
C GLY A 235 4.54 -33.81 16.14
N ASN A 236 4.66 -35.10 16.47
CA ASN A 236 4.65 -36.21 15.50
C ASN A 236 3.46 -37.16 15.67
N TRP A 237 2.57 -36.89 16.63
CA TRP A 237 1.43 -37.74 16.91
C TRP A 237 0.26 -37.45 15.98
N GLU A 238 -0.36 -38.51 15.46
CA GLU A 238 -1.62 -38.43 14.73
C GLU A 238 -2.76 -39.07 15.50
N LEU A 239 -3.78 -38.26 15.79
CA LEU A 239 -5.05 -38.68 16.39
C LEU A 239 -6.21 -38.45 15.42
N SER A 240 -7.09 -39.44 15.30
CA SER A 240 -8.33 -39.30 14.53
C SER A 240 -9.44 -38.65 15.36
N GLY A 241 -10.30 -37.86 14.73
CA GLY A 241 -11.50 -37.31 15.38
C GLY A 241 -11.44 -35.81 15.66
N PHE A 242 -10.46 -35.12 15.09
CA PHE A 242 -10.43 -33.66 14.99
C PHE A 242 -11.45 -33.13 13.95
N THR A 243 -11.86 -31.88 14.11
CA THR A 243 -12.66 -31.12 13.13
C THR A 243 -11.84 -30.73 11.90
N THR A 244 -12.47 -30.11 10.91
CA THR A 244 -11.72 -29.38 9.88
C THR A 244 -10.91 -28.24 10.54
N PRO A 245 -9.72 -27.90 10.00
CA PRO A 245 -8.96 -26.73 10.44
C PRO A 245 -9.82 -25.46 10.44
N ILE A 246 -9.60 -24.63 11.45
CA ILE A 246 -10.14 -23.28 11.57
C ILE A 246 -8.93 -22.35 11.65
N GLU A 247 -8.84 -21.41 10.70
CA GLU A 247 -7.77 -20.41 10.68
C GLU A 247 -7.90 -19.48 11.89
N SER A 248 -6.77 -19.01 12.41
CA SER A 248 -6.71 -18.22 13.63
C SER A 248 -7.22 -16.80 13.43
N SER A 249 -7.25 -16.32 12.18
CA SER A 249 -7.77 -15.03 11.77
C SER A 249 -8.78 -15.24 10.64
N ASP A 250 -9.97 -14.66 10.79
CA ASP A 250 -10.89 -14.45 9.66
C ASP A 250 -10.55 -13.16 8.90
N GLU A 251 -9.60 -12.36 9.44
CA GLU A 251 -9.15 -11.05 8.95
C GLU A 251 -7.62 -11.11 8.82
N SER A 252 -7.14 -11.15 7.57
CA SER A 252 -5.72 -11.16 7.22
C SER A 252 -5.43 -9.99 6.29
N ASP A 253 -4.28 -9.38 6.45
CA ASP A 253 -3.74 -8.37 5.56
C ASP A 253 -2.87 -9.05 4.50
N PHE A 254 -3.08 -8.71 3.22
CA PHE A 254 -2.34 -9.26 2.09
C PHE A 254 -1.64 -8.15 1.32
N GLY A 255 -0.61 -8.52 0.55
CA GLY A 255 -0.01 -7.57 -0.38
C GLY A 255 -0.83 -7.41 -1.67
N ASP A 256 -0.28 -6.57 -2.53
CA ASP A 256 -0.97 -6.06 -3.70
C ASP A 256 -0.04 -5.99 -4.95
N ALA A 257 1.24 -6.37 -4.80
CA ALA A 257 2.15 -6.49 -5.93
C ALA A 257 1.61 -7.50 -6.97
N PRO A 258 2.07 -7.47 -8.24
CA PRO A 258 1.69 -8.46 -9.23
C PRO A 258 1.91 -9.89 -8.71
N ASP A 259 1.02 -10.83 -9.03
CA ASP A 259 1.10 -12.18 -8.45
C ASP A 259 2.39 -12.96 -8.79
N THR A 260 3.21 -12.48 -9.73
CA THR A 260 4.56 -13.01 -9.95
C THR A 260 5.47 -12.86 -8.72
N TYR A 261 5.17 -11.92 -7.81
CA TYR A 261 5.85 -11.71 -6.54
C TYR A 261 5.26 -12.51 -5.37
N GLY A 262 4.28 -13.39 -5.61
CA GLY A 262 3.60 -14.16 -4.56
C GLY A 262 2.67 -13.27 -3.76
N THR A 263 1.51 -12.98 -4.33
CA THR A 263 0.53 -12.05 -3.74
C THR A 263 -0.77 -12.75 -3.42
N LEU A 264 -1.26 -13.60 -4.34
CA LEU A 264 -2.46 -14.39 -4.10
C LEU A 264 -2.19 -15.54 -3.13
N GLN A 265 -3.18 -15.91 -2.33
CA GLN A 265 -3.11 -17.05 -1.41
C GLN A 265 -2.83 -18.36 -2.15
N ALA A 266 -3.33 -18.50 -3.39
CA ALA A 266 -3.04 -19.64 -4.26
C ALA A 266 -1.55 -19.77 -4.64
N SER A 267 -0.80 -18.67 -4.54
CA SER A 267 0.63 -18.54 -4.81
C SER A 267 1.46 -18.45 -3.52
N ASN A 268 0.87 -18.78 -2.35
CA ASN A 268 1.48 -18.58 -1.02
C ASN A 268 1.78 -17.10 -0.78
N GLY A 269 0.81 -16.22 -1.03
CA GLY A 269 0.92 -14.78 -0.89
C GLY A 269 1.50 -14.33 0.45
N ALA A 270 2.20 -13.18 0.45
CA ALA A 270 2.53 -12.52 1.71
C ALA A 270 1.23 -12.18 2.44
N GLU A 271 1.14 -12.63 3.69
CA GLU A 271 -0.07 -12.54 4.50
C GLU A 271 0.32 -12.32 5.97
N HIS A 272 -0.39 -11.44 6.67
CA HIS A 272 -0.31 -11.28 8.12
C HIS A 272 -1.70 -11.33 8.75
N ALA A 273 -1.82 -11.89 9.96
CA ALA A 273 -3.01 -11.63 10.77
C ALA A 273 -3.02 -10.18 11.22
N VAL A 274 -4.13 -9.50 10.94
CA VAL A 274 -4.34 -8.09 11.26
C VAL A 274 -4.15 -7.85 12.76
N SER A 275 -3.40 -6.79 13.07
CA SER A 275 -3.10 -6.40 14.45
C SER A 275 -3.46 -4.94 14.69
N SER A 276 -4.33 -4.72 15.68
CA SER A 276 -4.64 -3.35 16.15
C SER A 276 -3.48 -2.65 16.88
N THR A 277 -2.33 -3.31 17.01
CA THR A 277 -1.19 -2.83 17.82
C THR A 277 0.15 -2.81 17.08
N LEU A 278 0.22 -3.38 15.88
CA LEU A 278 1.43 -3.43 15.07
C LEU A 278 1.07 -3.37 13.59
N TYR A 279 1.30 -2.21 12.98
CA TYR A 279 1.07 -1.94 11.55
C TYR A 279 1.88 -0.69 11.14
N LEU A 280 2.05 -0.45 9.86
CA LEU A 280 2.71 0.70 9.27
C LEU A 280 1.69 1.83 9.10
N GLY A 281 2.17 3.06 8.92
CA GLY A 281 1.25 4.08 8.42
C GLY A 281 0.16 4.57 9.39
N ALA A 282 -1.03 4.84 8.86
CA ALA A 282 -2.18 5.38 9.58
C ALA A 282 -3.29 4.35 9.87
N SER A 283 -3.45 3.37 8.99
CA SER A 283 -4.45 2.31 9.05
C SER A 283 -3.85 1.00 8.55
N ILE A 284 -4.54 -0.09 8.87
CA ILE A 284 -4.37 -1.43 8.33
C ILE A 284 -5.78 -1.94 8.06
N ASP A 285 -5.99 -2.67 6.98
CA ASP A 285 -7.27 -3.32 6.73
C ASP A 285 -7.14 -4.84 6.62
N ALA A 286 -8.20 -5.49 6.12
CA ALA A 286 -8.28 -6.94 6.09
C ALA A 286 -8.84 -7.41 4.75
N ASP A 287 -8.05 -8.19 4.06
CA ASP A 287 -8.38 -8.82 2.80
C ASP A 287 -8.84 -10.27 2.93
N SER A 288 -9.63 -10.69 1.94
CA SER A 288 -9.95 -12.10 1.75
C SER A 288 -8.90 -12.87 0.93
N ASP A 289 -8.09 -12.16 0.14
CA ASP A 289 -7.03 -12.64 -0.75
C ASP A 289 -6.27 -11.42 -1.27
N GLY A 290 -5.02 -11.56 -1.71
CA GLY A 290 -4.24 -10.42 -2.21
C GLY A 290 -4.81 -9.76 -3.47
N GLN A 291 -4.52 -8.47 -3.66
CA GLN A 291 -5.14 -7.63 -4.69
C GLN A 291 -4.13 -7.18 -5.77
N PRO A 292 -3.63 -8.07 -6.65
CA PRO A 292 -2.47 -7.76 -7.51
C PRO A 292 -2.71 -6.60 -8.50
N GLY A 293 -1.96 -5.51 -8.34
CA GLY A 293 -1.91 -4.32 -9.18
C GLY A 293 -0.54 -4.10 -9.83
N ALA A 294 -0.51 -3.58 -11.06
CA ALA A 294 0.77 -3.28 -11.74
C ALA A 294 1.52 -2.09 -11.12
N LEU A 295 0.82 -1.28 -10.33
CA LEU A 295 1.37 -0.12 -9.64
C LEU A 295 1.48 -0.34 -8.13
N SER A 296 1.13 -1.52 -7.62
CA SER A 296 0.87 -1.73 -6.21
C SER A 296 -0.11 -0.68 -5.68
N ASN A 297 -1.35 -0.83 -6.13
CA ASN A 297 -2.46 0.03 -5.75
C ASN A 297 -3.84 -0.69 -5.88
N GLY A 298 -3.87 -2.00 -5.67
CA GLY A 298 -5.04 -2.85 -5.91
C GLY A 298 -6.09 -2.72 -4.82
N ASP A 299 -5.67 -2.87 -3.57
CA ASP A 299 -6.40 -2.63 -2.32
C ASP A 299 -6.57 -1.13 -2.03
N ASP A 300 -5.61 -0.28 -2.41
CA ASP A 300 -5.71 1.19 -2.34
C ASP A 300 -7.01 1.83 -2.88
N LEU A 301 -7.71 1.09 -3.75
CA LEU A 301 -8.88 1.54 -4.50
C LEU A 301 -10.19 0.93 -3.98
N ASP A 302 -10.16 0.24 -2.85
CA ASP A 302 -11.32 -0.38 -2.26
C ASP A 302 -12.12 0.58 -1.36
N VAL A 303 -12.94 0.05 -0.43
CA VAL A 303 -13.87 0.86 0.35
C VAL A 303 -13.19 1.51 1.56
N ASP A 304 -12.04 0.99 1.95
CA ASP A 304 -11.28 1.25 3.17
C ASP A 304 -10.33 2.42 2.96
N GLY A 305 -9.77 2.51 1.76
CA GLY A 305 -8.86 3.56 1.32
C GLY A 305 -7.49 3.01 0.94
N ASN A 306 -6.46 3.85 0.98
CA ASN A 306 -5.07 3.44 0.85
C ASN A 306 -4.51 3.27 2.27
N ASP A 307 -4.11 2.05 2.59
CA ASP A 307 -3.39 1.66 3.79
C ASP A 307 -1.89 1.45 3.52
N ASP A 308 -1.47 1.36 2.26
CA ASP A 308 -0.09 1.54 1.79
C ASP A 308 0.41 2.99 1.98
N ASP A 309 0.56 3.43 3.24
CA ASP A 309 0.94 4.79 3.61
C ASP A 309 2.07 4.89 4.65
N GLY A 310 2.65 3.75 5.03
CA GLY A 310 3.77 3.60 5.95
C GLY A 310 5.14 4.03 5.42
N ILE A 311 5.36 3.94 4.11
CA ILE A 311 6.68 4.15 3.49
C ILE A 311 6.69 5.35 2.55
N THR A 312 7.65 6.26 2.74
CA THR A 312 7.87 7.38 1.81
C THR A 312 9.35 7.58 1.48
N LEU A 313 9.67 7.78 0.20
CA LEU A 313 11.02 8.14 -0.24
C LEU A 313 11.35 9.58 0.16
N LEU A 314 12.47 9.78 0.86
CA LEU A 314 13.03 11.11 1.14
C LEU A 314 14.09 11.52 0.12
N THR A 315 14.69 10.55 -0.56
CA THR A 315 15.65 10.75 -1.65
C THR A 315 15.35 9.78 -2.79
N ASN A 316 15.79 10.11 -4.00
CA ASN A 316 15.65 9.22 -5.16
C ASN A 316 16.40 7.89 -4.93
N LEU A 317 15.95 6.84 -5.63
CA LEU A 317 16.70 5.60 -5.76
C LEU A 317 17.68 5.74 -6.93
N GLU A 318 18.96 5.81 -6.60
CA GLU A 318 20.05 5.94 -7.58
C GLU A 318 20.97 4.73 -7.47
N ILE A 319 21.25 4.07 -8.60
CA ILE A 319 21.99 2.80 -8.65
C ILE A 319 23.32 2.89 -7.85
N GLY A 320 23.53 1.94 -6.93
CA GLY A 320 24.74 1.85 -6.10
C GLY A 320 24.86 2.89 -4.98
N LEU A 321 23.90 3.80 -4.80
CA LEU A 321 23.90 4.80 -3.74
C LEU A 321 23.00 4.42 -2.57
N ASP A 322 23.25 5.03 -1.41
CA ASP A 322 22.33 4.96 -0.28
C ASP A 322 21.19 5.96 -0.49
N SER A 323 19.96 5.48 -0.33
CA SER A 323 18.74 6.28 -0.34
C SER A 323 18.11 6.30 1.05
N LEU A 324 17.33 7.33 1.35
CA LEU A 324 16.63 7.49 2.62
C LEU A 324 15.14 7.29 2.41
N ILE A 325 14.54 6.43 3.22
CA ILE A 325 13.09 6.27 3.35
C ILE A 325 12.65 6.77 4.72
N ASN A 326 11.44 7.27 4.82
CA ASN A 326 10.75 7.45 6.10
C ASN A 326 9.77 6.29 6.27
N VAL A 327 9.88 5.61 7.41
CA VAL A 327 9.00 4.52 7.83
C VAL A 327 8.18 5.04 8.99
N ASN A 328 6.86 5.03 8.86
CA ASN A 328 5.92 5.35 9.93
C ASN A 328 5.32 4.05 10.46
N VAL A 329 5.32 3.86 11.78
CA VAL A 329 4.93 2.59 12.41
C VAL A 329 4.06 2.84 13.63
N VAL A 330 3.04 2.02 13.82
CA VAL A 330 2.34 1.84 15.09
C VAL A 330 2.87 0.56 15.76
N GLY A 331 3.24 0.65 17.04
CA GLY A 331 3.83 -0.47 17.78
C GLY A 331 5.35 -0.60 17.60
N ASN A 332 5.92 -1.73 18.02
CA ASN A 332 7.35 -2.02 17.89
C ASN A 332 7.54 -3.42 17.29
N GLY A 333 8.43 -3.55 16.32
CA GLY A 333 8.63 -4.82 15.62
C GLY A 333 9.89 -4.84 14.77
N TYR A 334 9.89 -5.73 13.79
CA TYR A 334 10.94 -5.89 12.80
C TYR A 334 10.37 -5.68 11.40
N LEU A 335 10.95 -4.73 10.67
CA LEU A 335 10.68 -4.51 9.26
C LEU A 335 11.63 -5.36 8.41
N GLN A 336 11.05 -6.15 7.51
CA GLN A 336 11.75 -6.68 6.35
C GLN A 336 11.36 -5.86 5.12
N ALA A 337 12.25 -5.78 4.14
CA ALA A 337 11.88 -5.20 2.86
C ALA A 337 12.66 -5.82 1.71
N TRP A 338 12.03 -5.87 0.54
CA TRP A 338 12.58 -6.37 -0.72
C TRP A 338 12.38 -5.35 -1.83
N ALA A 339 13.26 -5.35 -2.82
CA ALA A 339 13.13 -4.54 -4.03
C ALA A 339 13.66 -5.31 -5.23
N ASP A 340 12.81 -5.54 -6.24
CA ASP A 340 13.18 -6.21 -7.51
C ASP A 340 14.08 -5.29 -8.33
N TRP A 341 15.38 -5.38 -8.06
CA TRP A 341 16.37 -4.47 -8.62
C TRP A 341 16.64 -4.77 -10.08
N ASP A 342 16.54 -6.03 -10.49
CA ASP A 342 16.85 -6.46 -11.85
C ASP A 342 15.63 -6.54 -12.78
N LEU A 343 14.43 -6.26 -12.24
CA LEU A 343 13.14 -6.30 -12.93
C LEU A 343 12.80 -7.71 -13.43
N SER A 344 13.16 -8.72 -12.65
CA SER A 344 12.89 -10.14 -12.94
C SER A 344 11.40 -10.49 -12.84
N GLY A 345 10.62 -9.71 -12.07
CA GLY A 345 9.23 -10.00 -11.75
C GLY A 345 9.06 -10.87 -10.50
N THR A 346 10.12 -11.12 -9.74
CA THR A 346 10.14 -11.91 -8.50
C THR A 346 10.99 -11.20 -7.45
N PHE A 347 10.84 -11.57 -6.17
CA PHE A 347 11.79 -11.16 -5.12
C PHE A 347 12.81 -12.28 -4.90
N ASP A 348 14.03 -12.08 -5.39
CA ASP A 348 15.13 -13.02 -5.21
C ASP A 348 15.84 -12.85 -3.85
N ASP A 349 16.62 -13.86 -3.43
CA ASP A 349 17.30 -13.88 -2.12
C ASP A 349 18.25 -12.68 -1.90
N ASP A 350 18.88 -12.17 -2.96
CA ASP A 350 19.79 -11.03 -2.93
C ASP A 350 19.09 -9.66 -3.01
N GLU A 351 17.76 -9.66 -3.12
CA GLU A 351 16.92 -8.46 -3.22
C GLU A 351 16.31 -8.04 -1.89
N GLN A 352 16.62 -8.75 -0.80
CA GLN A 352 16.25 -8.33 0.56
C GLN A 352 17.08 -7.09 0.98
N ILE A 353 16.45 -5.92 0.97
CA ILE A 353 17.09 -4.62 1.26
C ILE A 353 17.09 -4.28 2.75
N LEU A 354 16.13 -4.79 3.52
CA LEU A 354 16.10 -4.70 4.99
C LEU A 354 15.86 -6.08 5.58
N LYS A 355 16.68 -6.44 6.57
CA LYS A 355 16.58 -7.70 7.30
C LYS A 355 16.53 -7.44 8.79
N ASN A 356 15.42 -7.82 9.43
CA ASN A 356 15.18 -7.62 10.86
C ASN A 356 15.46 -6.18 11.32
N HIS A 357 15.09 -5.19 10.51
CA HIS A 357 15.32 -3.81 10.88
C HIS A 357 14.37 -3.45 12.03
N SER A 358 14.92 -3.22 13.23
CA SER A 358 14.11 -2.89 14.40
C SER A 358 13.46 -1.53 14.20
N VAL A 359 12.14 -1.50 14.37
CA VAL A 359 11.33 -0.27 14.30
C VAL A 359 10.64 -0.04 15.64
N VAL A 360 10.38 1.23 15.94
CA VAL A 360 9.63 1.65 17.11
C VAL A 360 8.53 2.60 16.69
N GLU A 361 7.53 2.75 17.55
CA GLU A 361 6.34 3.56 17.28
C GLU A 361 6.72 5.00 16.87
N GLY A 362 6.15 5.45 15.73
CA GLY A 362 6.35 6.75 15.10
C GLY A 362 7.24 6.73 13.85
N GLY A 363 7.40 7.91 13.25
CA GLY A 363 8.21 8.10 12.05
C GLY A 363 9.73 8.03 12.29
N GLN A 364 10.42 7.23 11.48
CA GLN A 364 11.88 7.08 11.52
C GLN A 364 12.49 7.02 10.13
N VAL A 365 13.68 7.63 9.98
CA VAL A 365 14.42 7.65 8.72
C VAL A 365 15.35 6.45 8.65
N VAL A 366 15.15 5.61 7.63
CA VAL A 366 15.90 4.38 7.40
C VAL A 366 16.72 4.51 6.12
N PRO A 367 18.05 4.31 6.15
CA PRO A 367 18.84 4.23 4.94
C PRO A 367 18.70 2.84 4.29
N ILE A 368 18.49 2.81 2.98
CA ILE A 368 18.51 1.61 2.15
C ILE A 368 19.59 1.74 1.07
N ARG A 369 20.19 0.62 0.66
CA ARG A 369 21.15 0.58 -0.45
C ARG A 369 20.41 0.17 -1.72
N VAL A 370 20.48 0.99 -2.76
CA VAL A 370 20.12 0.56 -4.12
C VAL A 370 21.26 -0.31 -4.67
N ALA A 371 20.94 -1.49 -5.19
CA ALA A 371 21.96 -2.43 -5.65
C ALA A 371 22.85 -1.85 -6.76
N ASP A 372 24.10 -2.31 -6.85
CA ASP A 372 25.08 -1.86 -7.86
C ASP A 372 24.71 -2.33 -9.28
N ASP A 373 23.88 -3.37 -9.38
CA ASP A 373 23.39 -4.00 -10.60
C ASP A 373 21.90 -3.75 -10.86
N ALA A 374 21.28 -2.84 -10.08
CA ALA A 374 19.90 -2.42 -10.32
C ALA A 374 19.71 -1.84 -11.73
N SER A 375 18.54 -2.14 -12.32
CA SER A 375 18.12 -1.64 -13.62
C SER A 375 17.36 -0.32 -13.47
N VAL A 376 17.62 0.64 -14.37
CA VAL A 376 16.83 1.87 -14.46
C VAL A 376 15.40 1.51 -14.86
N GLY A 377 14.43 1.91 -14.04
CA GLY A 377 13.04 1.57 -14.26
C GLY A 377 12.19 1.69 -13.00
N THR A 378 10.94 1.28 -13.13
CA THR A 378 10.01 1.15 -12.00
C THR A 378 10.21 -0.23 -11.40
N VAL A 379 10.73 -0.28 -10.17
CA VAL A 379 10.96 -1.51 -9.40
C VAL A 379 9.79 -1.76 -8.47
N GLN A 380 9.45 -3.03 -8.28
CA GLN A 380 8.52 -3.42 -7.23
C GLN A 380 9.24 -3.59 -5.91
N THR A 381 8.57 -3.22 -4.83
CA THR A 381 9.08 -3.34 -3.47
C THR A 381 8.00 -3.88 -2.55
N ARG A 382 8.42 -4.62 -1.54
CA ARG A 382 7.55 -5.17 -0.50
C ARG A 382 8.14 -4.85 0.86
N PHE A 383 7.30 -4.40 1.78
CA PHE A 383 7.62 -4.14 3.17
C PHE A 383 6.76 -5.05 4.02
N ARG A 384 7.37 -5.79 4.94
CA ARG A 384 6.64 -6.65 5.87
C ARG A 384 7.04 -6.32 7.29
N LEU A 385 6.06 -5.91 8.08
CA LEU A 385 6.23 -5.63 9.50
C LEU A 385 5.72 -6.82 10.32
N ALA A 386 6.47 -7.28 11.32
CA ALA A 386 5.99 -8.27 12.28
C ALA A 386 6.67 -8.16 13.64
N SER A 387 6.07 -8.76 14.68
CA SER A 387 6.78 -9.02 15.93
C SER A 387 7.87 -10.07 15.77
N SER A 388 7.71 -10.98 14.81
CA SER A 388 8.62 -12.10 14.54
C SER A 388 9.75 -11.71 13.57
N PRO A 389 11.02 -12.04 13.87
CA PRO A 389 12.14 -11.81 12.96
C PRO A 389 12.29 -12.94 11.92
N ASN A 390 13.06 -12.66 10.88
CA ASN A 390 13.44 -13.57 9.79
C ASN A 390 12.24 -14.11 9.01
N ILE A 391 11.27 -13.25 8.73
CA ILE A 391 10.11 -13.61 7.91
C ILE A 391 10.46 -13.54 6.42
N PRO A 392 9.91 -14.43 5.57
CA PRO A 392 10.14 -14.44 4.12
C PRO A 392 9.36 -13.34 3.39
N SER A 393 9.57 -13.20 2.07
CA SER A 393 8.83 -12.23 1.23
C SER A 393 7.40 -12.67 0.90
N ASP A 394 7.07 -13.94 1.16
CA ASP A 394 5.82 -14.60 0.84
C ASP A 394 5.27 -15.39 2.06
N GLY A 395 4.07 -15.95 1.95
CA GLY A 395 3.44 -16.80 2.97
C GLY A 395 2.98 -16.10 4.25
N TYR A 396 2.18 -16.81 5.02
CA TYR A 396 1.61 -16.34 6.29
C TYR A 396 2.67 -16.11 7.37
N VAL A 397 2.59 -14.95 8.01
CA VAL A 397 3.28 -14.58 9.23
C VAL A 397 2.23 -14.18 10.26
N GLY A 398 2.58 -14.26 11.54
CA GLY A 398 1.69 -13.92 12.66
C GLY A 398 1.07 -12.53 12.59
N ASP A 399 1.49 -11.62 13.47
CA ASP A 399 0.95 -10.25 13.47
C ASP A 399 1.70 -9.35 12.49
N GLY A 400 1.04 -8.27 12.10
CA GLY A 400 1.66 -7.17 11.35
C GLY A 400 0.95 -6.90 10.04
N GLU A 401 1.72 -6.56 9.02
CA GLU A 401 1.22 -5.99 7.77
C GLU A 401 2.20 -6.21 6.61
N VAL A 402 1.68 -6.23 5.39
CA VAL A 402 2.33 -6.23 4.09
C VAL A 402 1.96 -4.94 3.37
N GLU A 403 2.94 -4.10 3.08
CA GLU A 403 2.73 -2.97 2.16
C GLU A 403 3.62 -3.15 0.93
N ASP A 404 3.06 -2.91 -0.26
CA ASP A 404 3.76 -3.07 -1.53
C ASP A 404 3.85 -1.70 -2.24
N TYR A 405 4.96 -1.40 -2.92
CA TYR A 405 5.12 -0.10 -3.59
C TYR A 405 5.92 -0.21 -4.88
N VAL A 406 5.59 0.67 -5.83
CA VAL A 406 6.44 0.97 -6.98
C VAL A 406 7.33 2.18 -6.77
N PHE A 407 8.64 2.02 -6.94
CA PHE A 407 9.59 3.14 -6.94
C PHE A 407 10.41 3.21 -8.22
N ASN A 408 10.87 4.41 -8.59
CA ASN A 408 11.70 4.60 -9.77
C ASN A 408 13.18 4.61 -9.41
N VAL A 409 13.94 3.67 -9.98
CA VAL A 409 15.40 3.63 -9.96
C VAL A 409 15.96 4.40 -11.14
N THR A 410 16.98 5.21 -10.88
CA THR A 410 17.64 6.07 -11.86
C THR A 410 19.17 5.91 -11.84
N ASP A 411 19.83 6.37 -12.91
CA ASP A 411 21.28 6.48 -12.91
C ASP A 411 21.76 7.47 -11.83
N PRO A 412 22.95 7.28 -11.24
CA PRO A 412 23.57 8.27 -10.37
C PRO A 412 23.70 9.65 -11.03
N GLY A 413 23.49 10.69 -10.22
CA GLY A 413 23.46 12.08 -10.64
C GLY A 413 22.13 12.51 -11.25
N THR A 414 21.11 11.64 -11.26
CA THR A 414 19.80 11.92 -11.85
C THR A 414 18.85 12.46 -10.80
N THR A 415 18.24 13.62 -11.08
CA THR A 415 17.23 14.23 -10.22
C THR A 415 15.92 14.36 -10.98
N ILE A 416 14.85 13.79 -10.42
CA ILE A 416 13.47 14.03 -10.83
C ILE A 416 12.85 15.03 -9.84
N GLN A 417 12.31 16.14 -10.33
CA GLN A 417 11.66 17.16 -9.53
C GLN A 417 10.22 17.31 -9.98
N HIS A 418 9.28 17.24 -9.04
CA HIS A 418 7.87 17.52 -9.30
C HIS A 418 7.49 18.89 -8.73
N SER A 419 6.62 19.61 -9.45
CA SER A 419 5.88 20.71 -8.85
C SER A 419 4.80 20.19 -7.91
N ASN A 420 4.26 21.08 -7.06
CA ASN A 420 2.94 20.84 -6.49
C ASN A 420 1.93 20.64 -7.64
N TYR A 421 0.80 20.01 -7.33
CA TYR A 421 -0.33 20.05 -8.23
C TYR A 421 -1.00 21.44 -8.23
N TYR A 422 -1.52 21.80 -9.39
CA TYR A 422 -2.26 23.03 -9.62
C TYR A 422 -3.60 22.72 -10.30
N THR A 423 -4.65 23.41 -9.87
CA THR A 423 -5.92 23.51 -10.59
C THR A 423 -5.96 24.83 -11.34
N ALA A 424 -6.04 24.79 -12.66
CA ALA A 424 -6.35 25.97 -13.47
C ALA A 424 -7.81 25.92 -13.89
N ALA A 425 -8.49 27.06 -13.76
CA ALA A 425 -9.91 27.20 -14.00
C ALA A 425 -10.17 28.45 -14.83
N PHE A 426 -11.01 28.32 -15.86
CA PHE A 426 -11.23 29.36 -16.85
C PHE A 426 -12.72 29.61 -17.09
N GLU A 427 -13.00 30.84 -17.49
CA GLU A 427 -14.18 31.28 -18.21
C GLU A 427 -13.84 31.38 -19.70
N ASP A 428 -14.74 30.97 -20.60
CA ASP A 428 -14.52 30.92 -22.04
C ASP A 428 -15.12 32.09 -22.83
N ASN A 429 -15.88 32.96 -22.17
CA ASN A 429 -16.65 34.03 -22.82
C ASN A 429 -15.88 35.34 -23.07
N TRP A 430 -14.58 35.43 -22.75
CA TRP A 430 -13.82 36.67 -22.92
C TRP A 430 -13.92 37.22 -24.36
N PRO A 431 -14.12 38.55 -24.55
CA PRO A 431 -14.08 39.64 -23.56
C PRO A 431 -15.43 39.95 -22.89
N GLU A 432 -16.45 39.15 -23.18
CA GLU A 432 -17.76 39.28 -22.58
C GLU A 432 -17.81 38.55 -21.22
N VAL A 433 -18.74 39.00 -20.38
CA VAL A 433 -19.04 38.33 -19.12
C VAL A 433 -20.12 37.27 -19.33
N GLY A 434 -19.81 36.03 -18.94
CA GLY A 434 -20.74 34.90 -18.87
C GLY A 434 -21.45 34.83 -17.52
N ASP A 435 -21.63 33.61 -17.01
CA ASP A 435 -22.18 33.25 -15.71
C ASP A 435 -21.13 33.21 -14.57
N PHE A 436 -19.83 33.28 -14.88
CA PHE A 436 -18.77 33.47 -13.89
C PHE A 436 -18.67 32.38 -12.82
N ASP A 437 -18.95 31.13 -13.20
CA ASP A 437 -18.80 29.96 -12.34
C ASP A 437 -17.38 29.36 -12.39
N LEU A 438 -16.52 29.82 -13.30
CA LEU A 438 -15.13 29.39 -13.51
C LEU A 438 -15.00 27.87 -13.69
N ASN A 439 -16.00 27.24 -14.33
CA ASN A 439 -15.97 25.81 -14.60
C ASN A 439 -15.97 25.45 -16.11
N ASP A 440 -15.92 26.45 -17.00
CA ASP A 440 -15.93 26.25 -18.45
C ASP A 440 -14.81 25.29 -18.90
N VAL A 441 -13.61 25.47 -18.35
CA VAL A 441 -12.51 24.50 -18.41
C VAL A 441 -11.81 24.46 -17.06
N VAL A 442 -11.79 23.28 -16.44
CA VAL A 442 -11.03 23.04 -15.19
C VAL A 442 -10.04 21.92 -15.43
N VAL A 443 -8.76 22.17 -15.16
CA VAL A 443 -7.66 21.20 -15.33
C VAL A 443 -6.83 21.08 -14.06
N TYR A 444 -6.57 19.85 -13.63
CA TYR A 444 -5.69 19.53 -12.51
C TYR A 444 -4.40 18.91 -13.04
N TYR A 445 -3.26 19.53 -12.80
CA TYR A 445 -2.00 19.12 -13.42
C TYR A 445 -0.78 19.41 -12.54
N ARG A 446 0.35 18.79 -12.91
CA ARG A 446 1.67 19.08 -12.36
C ARG A 446 2.72 19.08 -13.46
N THR A 447 3.88 19.63 -13.14
CA THR A 447 5.06 19.59 -13.99
C THR A 447 6.16 18.74 -13.37
N THR A 448 6.95 18.09 -14.21
CA THR A 448 8.07 17.25 -13.80
C THR A 448 9.31 17.63 -14.59
N ILE A 449 10.45 17.74 -13.92
CA ILE A 449 11.75 17.95 -14.56
C ILE A 449 12.65 16.77 -14.25
N LEU A 450 13.25 16.21 -15.30
CA LEU A 450 14.33 15.25 -15.22
C LEU A 450 15.64 15.96 -15.53
N SER A 451 16.61 15.87 -14.63
CA SER A 451 17.95 16.43 -14.83
C SER A 451 19.02 15.42 -14.48
N LYS A 452 20.21 15.55 -15.09
CA LYS A 452 21.40 14.77 -14.76
C LYS A 452 22.60 15.71 -14.65
N ASP A 453 23.32 15.66 -13.53
CA ASP A 453 24.47 16.54 -13.27
C ASP A 453 24.15 18.03 -13.55
N ASP A 454 23.01 18.50 -13.04
CA ASP A 454 22.42 19.84 -13.23
C ASP A 454 21.91 20.18 -14.65
N ALA A 455 22.09 19.31 -15.65
CA ALA A 455 21.55 19.50 -17.00
C ALA A 455 20.11 18.98 -17.09
N VAL A 456 19.17 19.83 -17.49
CA VAL A 456 17.75 19.47 -17.64
C VAL A 456 17.58 18.71 -18.95
N LEU A 457 17.30 17.41 -18.83
CA LEU A 457 17.17 16.51 -19.97
C LEU A 457 15.74 16.52 -20.53
N ARG A 458 14.74 16.69 -19.65
CA ARG A 458 13.32 16.58 -20.02
C ARG A 458 12.44 17.39 -19.08
N MET A 459 11.39 18.00 -19.63
CA MET A 459 10.28 18.56 -18.88
C MET A 459 8.98 17.90 -19.31
N ASP A 460 8.14 17.51 -18.34
CA ASP A 460 6.81 16.95 -18.59
C ASP A 460 5.72 17.82 -17.95
N ILE A 461 4.55 17.88 -18.59
CA ILE A 461 3.30 18.41 -18.04
C ILE A 461 2.25 17.31 -18.13
N SER A 462 1.72 16.90 -16.98
CA SER A 462 0.74 15.82 -16.90
C SER A 462 -0.43 16.22 -16.01
N GLY A 463 -1.63 15.85 -16.42
CA GLY A 463 -2.83 16.18 -15.66
C GLY A 463 -4.09 15.52 -16.19
N SER A 464 -5.20 15.90 -15.59
CA SER A 464 -6.54 15.47 -15.96
C SER A 464 -7.47 16.67 -16.11
N ILE A 465 -8.43 16.54 -17.02
CA ILE A 465 -9.49 17.54 -17.17
C ILE A 465 -10.54 17.25 -16.11
N MET A 466 -10.71 18.17 -15.16
CA MET A 466 -11.64 18.03 -14.05
C MET A 466 -13.08 18.29 -14.47
N ALA A 467 -13.30 19.32 -15.30
CA ALA A 467 -14.62 19.70 -15.77
C ALA A 467 -14.58 20.46 -17.10
N TYR A 468 -15.73 20.48 -17.78
CA TYR A 468 -15.97 21.23 -19.01
C TYR A 468 -17.40 21.75 -19.04
N GLY A 469 -17.65 22.91 -18.43
CA GLY A 469 -18.93 23.65 -18.44
C GLY A 469 -19.18 24.47 -19.71
N ALA A 470 -18.23 24.48 -20.63
CA ALA A 470 -18.28 25.38 -21.78
C ALA A 470 -19.30 25.00 -22.88
N SER A 471 -20.01 26.01 -23.38
CA SER A 471 -20.79 25.91 -24.62
C SER A 471 -19.95 26.10 -25.88
N TYR A 472 -18.82 26.81 -25.82
CA TYR A 472 -17.89 26.90 -26.94
C TYR A 472 -16.97 25.68 -26.98
N GLY A 473 -16.21 25.52 -28.06
CA GLY A 473 -15.08 24.59 -28.07
C GLY A 473 -13.87 25.32 -27.51
N ASN A 474 -13.05 24.67 -26.69
CA ASN A 474 -11.86 25.29 -26.11
C ASN A 474 -10.64 24.40 -26.35
N GLY A 475 -9.60 24.96 -26.95
CA GLY A 475 -8.25 24.39 -26.90
C GLY A 475 -7.62 24.65 -25.54
N LEU A 476 -6.60 23.86 -25.18
CA LEU A 476 -5.88 23.97 -23.92
C LEU A 476 -4.38 23.87 -24.14
N GLY A 477 -3.63 24.82 -23.59
CA GLY A 477 -2.17 24.86 -23.67
C GLY A 477 -1.51 25.56 -22.49
N TRP A 478 -0.17 25.54 -22.51
CA TRP A 478 0.68 26.22 -21.54
C TRP A 478 1.73 27.05 -22.27
N LYS A 479 1.94 28.29 -21.80
CA LYS A 479 3.08 29.11 -22.17
C LYS A 479 4.20 28.87 -21.16
N LEU A 480 5.32 28.37 -21.66
CA LEU A 480 6.47 27.98 -20.85
C LEU A 480 7.53 29.09 -20.93
N SER A 481 7.72 29.78 -19.81
CA SER A 481 8.74 30.81 -19.69
C SER A 481 10.08 30.20 -19.27
N GLY A 482 11.17 30.72 -19.84
CA GLY A 482 12.55 30.29 -19.51
C GLY A 482 13.16 29.28 -20.47
N PHE A 483 12.43 28.86 -21.50
CA PHE A 483 12.88 27.94 -22.54
C PHE A 483 12.44 28.44 -23.92
N ASP A 484 13.22 28.11 -24.93
CA ASP A 484 12.88 28.35 -26.33
C ASP A 484 12.42 27.05 -27.02
N GLU A 485 11.56 27.17 -28.04
CA GLU A 485 11.16 26.01 -28.87
C GLU A 485 12.35 25.27 -29.50
N SER A 486 13.44 25.99 -29.77
CA SER A 486 14.68 25.41 -30.32
C SER A 486 15.43 24.53 -29.34
N ASP A 487 15.21 24.69 -28.04
CA ASP A 487 15.92 23.91 -27.02
C ASP A 487 15.36 22.48 -26.97
N VAL A 488 14.13 22.27 -27.44
CA VAL A 488 13.41 21.00 -27.38
C VAL A 488 13.70 20.13 -28.62
N ASP A 489 13.98 18.86 -28.39
CA ASP A 489 14.03 17.85 -29.45
C ASP A 489 12.60 17.46 -29.88
N LEU A 490 12.10 18.16 -30.89
CA LEU A 490 10.76 17.90 -31.44
C LEU A 490 10.58 16.47 -31.96
N GLN A 491 11.64 15.76 -32.36
CA GLN A 491 11.51 14.39 -32.86
C GLN A 491 11.14 13.43 -31.75
N THR A 492 11.76 13.58 -30.58
CA THR A 492 11.54 12.71 -29.42
C THR A 492 10.44 13.20 -28.48
N ALA A 493 9.99 14.45 -28.61
CA ALA A 493 8.85 14.98 -27.86
C ALA A 493 7.56 14.19 -28.12
N ARG A 494 6.73 14.06 -27.07
CA ARG A 494 5.53 13.20 -27.05
C ARG A 494 4.32 13.91 -26.47
N VAL A 495 3.16 13.63 -27.03
CA VAL A 495 1.85 14.00 -26.48
C VAL A 495 1.06 12.71 -26.29
N GLN A 496 0.51 12.51 -25.10
CA GLN A 496 -0.35 11.39 -24.76
C GLN A 496 -1.74 11.88 -24.36
N LYS A 497 -2.74 11.06 -24.68
CA LYS A 497 -4.13 11.23 -24.26
C LYS A 497 -4.63 9.88 -23.73
N ASN A 498 -5.17 9.85 -22.53
CA ASN A 498 -5.68 8.63 -21.88
C ASN A 498 -4.65 7.48 -21.91
N GLY A 499 -3.38 7.80 -21.58
CA GLY A 499 -2.24 6.87 -21.64
C GLY A 499 -1.74 6.50 -23.05
N ALA A 500 -2.51 6.80 -24.10
CA ALA A 500 -2.13 6.48 -25.47
C ALA A 500 -1.28 7.59 -26.12
N THR A 501 -0.12 7.23 -26.69
CA THR A 501 0.74 8.17 -27.43
C THR A 501 0.10 8.61 -28.74
N ARG A 502 -0.02 9.93 -28.95
CA ARG A 502 -0.48 10.55 -30.19
C ARG A 502 0.70 10.65 -31.17
N VAL A 503 0.85 9.60 -31.99
CA VAL A 503 1.96 9.50 -32.96
C VAL A 503 1.96 10.67 -33.93
N ASN A 504 3.14 11.24 -34.20
CA ASN A 504 3.37 12.37 -35.09
C ASN A 504 2.64 13.67 -34.72
N ILE A 505 2.16 13.85 -33.49
CA ILE A 505 1.64 15.14 -33.04
C ILE A 505 2.75 15.98 -32.45
N SER A 506 2.83 17.25 -32.86
CA SER A 506 3.73 18.25 -32.30
C SER A 506 3.16 18.74 -30.97
N PRO A 507 3.94 18.74 -29.88
CA PRO A 507 3.50 19.35 -28.63
C PRO A 507 3.30 20.85 -28.80
N PHE A 508 3.98 21.51 -29.75
CA PHE A 508 3.90 22.96 -29.88
C PHE A 508 2.59 23.44 -30.48
N THR A 509 2.00 22.67 -31.38
CA THR A 509 0.78 23.08 -32.10
C THR A 509 -0.42 22.22 -31.78
N GLY A 510 -0.24 21.01 -31.24
CA GLY A 510 -1.30 20.01 -31.12
C GLY A 510 -1.70 19.36 -32.46
N GLU A 511 -1.01 19.72 -33.54
CA GLU A 511 -1.23 19.24 -34.92
C GLU A 511 -0.14 18.25 -35.35
N ASP A 512 -0.19 17.76 -36.59
CA ASP A 512 0.86 16.92 -37.16
C ASP A 512 2.23 17.63 -37.14
N LYS A 513 3.32 16.91 -36.79
CA LYS A 513 4.70 17.42 -36.73
C LYS A 513 5.20 17.99 -38.06
N ALA A 514 4.54 17.69 -39.19
CA ALA A 514 4.83 18.32 -40.47
C ALA A 514 4.32 19.77 -40.58
N VAL A 515 3.38 20.18 -39.73
CA VAL A 515 2.92 21.57 -39.63
C VAL A 515 3.95 22.36 -38.84
N ALA A 516 4.54 23.38 -39.48
CA ALA A 516 5.54 24.21 -38.85
C ALA A 516 4.93 25.01 -37.69
N SER A 517 5.62 25.02 -36.55
CA SER A 517 5.29 25.93 -35.45
C SER A 517 5.38 27.38 -35.94
N PRO A 518 4.45 28.27 -35.52
CA PRO A 518 4.59 29.71 -35.74
C PRO A 518 5.85 30.31 -35.11
N GLY A 519 6.46 29.62 -34.14
CA GLY A 519 7.58 30.10 -33.33
C GLY A 519 7.17 31.20 -32.35
N GLY A 520 8.17 31.80 -31.71
CA GLY A 520 7.97 32.81 -30.67
C GLY A 520 8.04 32.20 -29.28
N ASP A 521 7.06 32.50 -28.42
CA ASP A 521 6.96 31.89 -27.08
C ASP A 521 6.88 30.36 -27.19
N LEU A 522 7.58 29.63 -26.30
CA LEU A 522 7.39 28.19 -26.17
C LEU A 522 5.99 27.92 -25.62
N VAL A 523 5.14 27.39 -26.50
CA VAL A 523 3.78 26.97 -26.17
C VAL A 523 3.70 25.46 -26.33
N VAL A 524 3.00 24.80 -25.41
CA VAL A 524 2.61 23.40 -25.58
C VAL A 524 1.10 23.22 -25.50
N VAL A 525 0.56 22.30 -26.30
CA VAL A 525 -0.88 22.12 -26.52
C VAL A 525 -1.28 20.70 -26.14
N ALA A 526 -2.16 20.56 -25.14
CA ALA A 526 -2.72 19.26 -24.77
C ALA A 526 -3.87 18.86 -25.71
N SER A 527 -4.72 19.83 -26.06
CA SER A 527 -5.84 19.63 -26.97
C SER A 527 -6.09 20.88 -27.81
N LEU A 528 -6.41 20.65 -29.09
CA LEU A 528 -6.89 21.69 -30.00
C LEU A 528 -8.37 22.03 -29.78
N ASN A 529 -9.13 21.09 -29.19
CA ASN A 529 -10.55 21.25 -28.88
C ASN A 529 -10.97 20.16 -27.89
N LEU A 530 -10.99 20.51 -26.61
CA LEU A 530 -11.36 19.64 -25.49
C LEU A 530 -12.75 19.04 -25.67
N ARG A 531 -13.70 19.77 -26.27
CA ARG A 531 -15.06 19.29 -26.53
C ARG A 531 -15.09 18.03 -27.40
N ASN A 532 -14.13 17.88 -28.31
CA ASN A 532 -14.00 16.68 -29.14
C ASN A 532 -13.23 15.56 -28.44
N ASP A 533 -12.47 15.91 -27.41
CA ASP A 533 -11.55 14.99 -26.75
C ASP A 533 -12.11 14.38 -25.46
N ILE A 534 -13.03 15.08 -24.80
CA ILE A 534 -13.75 14.65 -23.59
C ILE A 534 -15.00 13.85 -23.99
N PRO A 535 -15.37 12.79 -23.24
CA PRO A 535 -16.58 12.00 -23.49
C PRO A 535 -17.86 12.75 -23.04
N ILE A 536 -18.20 13.84 -23.73
CA ILE A 536 -19.42 14.60 -23.43
C ILE A 536 -20.64 13.81 -23.91
N ASN A 537 -21.59 13.58 -23.01
CA ASN A 537 -22.83 12.85 -23.28
C ASN A 537 -23.96 13.82 -23.64
N ASP A 538 -24.82 13.48 -24.59
CA ASP A 538 -25.95 14.34 -24.99
C ASP A 538 -26.93 14.63 -23.83
N GLU A 539 -26.99 13.73 -22.85
CA GLU A 539 -27.81 13.85 -21.63
C GLU A 539 -27.15 14.74 -20.56
N CYS A 540 -25.82 14.93 -20.66
CA CYS A 540 -25.02 15.79 -19.79
C CYS A 540 -23.97 16.55 -20.60
N ILE A 541 -24.42 17.64 -21.24
CA ILE A 541 -23.60 18.40 -22.20
C ILE A 541 -22.53 19.28 -21.55
N PHE A 542 -22.65 19.51 -20.24
CA PHE A 542 -21.70 20.24 -19.40
C PHE A 542 -21.07 19.25 -18.44
N HIS A 543 -19.86 18.82 -18.80
CA HIS A 543 -19.25 17.65 -18.22
C HIS A 543 -18.70 17.96 -16.83
N ARG A 544 -19.18 17.24 -15.82
CA ARG A 544 -18.79 17.32 -14.41
C ARG A 544 -19.01 18.72 -13.81
N THR A 545 -20.03 19.44 -14.26
CA THR A 545 -20.43 20.73 -13.68
C THR A 545 -21.89 20.75 -13.26
N ASN A 546 -22.75 19.97 -13.92
CA ASN A 546 -24.18 19.93 -13.62
C ASN A 546 -24.54 18.80 -12.63
N PRO A 547 -24.94 19.10 -11.38
CA PRO A 547 -25.25 18.09 -10.37
C PRO A 547 -26.47 17.21 -10.70
N SER A 548 -27.26 17.55 -11.73
CA SER A 548 -28.39 16.72 -12.16
C SER A 548 -27.97 15.59 -13.09
N CYS A 549 -26.70 15.54 -13.51
CA CYS A 549 -26.19 14.50 -14.37
C CYS A 549 -25.97 13.20 -13.60
N ASN A 550 -26.19 12.07 -14.27
CA ASN A 550 -25.93 10.76 -13.68
C ASN A 550 -24.40 10.55 -13.59
N PRO A 551 -23.84 10.28 -12.39
CA PRO A 551 -22.41 10.06 -12.20
C PRO A 551 -21.82 8.99 -13.12
N SER A 552 -22.60 7.95 -13.45
CA SER A 552 -22.15 6.87 -14.34
C SER A 552 -21.87 7.31 -15.78
N LEU A 553 -22.40 8.47 -16.20
CA LEU A 553 -22.12 9.05 -17.52
C LEU A 553 -20.81 9.86 -17.52
N GLU A 554 -20.29 10.18 -16.34
CA GLU A 554 -19.17 11.12 -16.17
C GLU A 554 -17.99 10.48 -15.42
N SER A 555 -17.99 9.14 -15.31
CA SER A 555 -16.93 8.36 -14.67
C SER A 555 -15.60 8.42 -15.41
N ASP A 556 -15.64 8.62 -16.74
CA ASP A 556 -14.45 8.66 -17.57
C ASP A 556 -13.83 10.06 -17.58
N GLN A 557 -12.64 10.18 -16.99
CA GLN A 557 -11.87 11.42 -17.02
C GLN A 557 -10.82 11.42 -18.14
N MET A 558 -10.75 12.52 -18.91
CA MET A 558 -9.65 12.69 -19.87
C MET A 558 -8.34 13.00 -19.14
N THR A 559 -7.30 12.21 -19.39
CA THR A 559 -5.92 12.48 -18.94
C THR A 559 -5.01 12.85 -20.10
N PHE A 560 -3.98 13.64 -19.82
CA PHE A 560 -2.97 14.02 -20.80
C PHE A 560 -1.57 14.00 -20.19
N SER A 561 -0.57 13.81 -21.06
CA SER A 561 0.84 14.02 -20.72
C SER A 561 1.58 14.57 -21.93
N ILE A 562 2.32 15.66 -21.73
CA ILE A 562 3.18 16.28 -22.74
C ILE A 562 4.61 16.16 -22.23
N SER A 563 5.48 15.55 -23.03
CA SER A 563 6.88 15.33 -22.69
C SER A 563 7.80 16.06 -23.68
N LEU A 564 8.70 16.88 -23.15
CA LEU A 564 9.62 17.77 -23.86
C LEU A 564 11.06 17.42 -23.51
N PRO A 565 11.69 16.49 -24.24
CA PRO A 565 13.14 16.27 -24.17
C PRO A 565 13.89 17.48 -24.74
N PHE A 566 15.01 17.86 -24.12
CA PHE A 566 15.88 18.92 -24.61
C PHE A 566 17.03 18.36 -25.47
N ASN A 567 17.47 19.13 -26.47
CA ASN A 567 18.60 18.78 -27.33
C ASN A 567 19.90 18.73 -26.51
N ASP A 568 20.72 17.69 -26.70
CA ASP A 568 21.94 17.43 -25.89
C ASP A 568 22.89 18.63 -25.72
N ASP A 569 23.03 19.49 -26.73
CA ASP A 569 23.94 20.64 -26.70
C ASP A 569 23.27 21.95 -26.21
N ASP A 570 21.95 21.97 -26.05
CA ASP A 570 21.14 23.16 -25.69
C ASP A 570 20.37 22.93 -24.37
N GLN A 571 20.82 21.98 -23.54
CA GLN A 571 20.18 21.66 -22.26
C GLN A 571 20.27 22.85 -21.29
N PRO A 572 19.15 23.34 -20.75
CA PRO A 572 19.16 24.34 -19.71
C PRO A 572 19.70 23.75 -18.41
N THR A 573 20.26 24.59 -17.53
CA THR A 573 20.68 24.14 -16.20
C THR A 573 19.52 24.21 -15.21
N VAL A 574 19.54 23.40 -14.14
CA VAL A 574 18.55 23.51 -13.07
C VAL A 574 18.53 24.92 -12.46
N SER A 575 19.69 25.58 -12.36
CA SER A 575 19.80 26.95 -11.84
C SER A 575 19.18 28.03 -12.73
N SER A 576 19.00 27.74 -14.03
CA SER A 576 18.32 28.64 -14.96
C SER A 576 16.80 28.45 -14.96
N LEU A 577 16.30 27.42 -14.28
CA LEU A 577 14.88 27.23 -14.10
C LEU A 577 14.34 28.26 -13.10
N LEU A 578 13.21 28.89 -13.44
CA LEU A 578 12.35 29.50 -12.44
C LEU A 578 11.85 28.40 -11.49
N PRO A 579 11.40 28.72 -10.26
CA PRO A 579 10.71 27.73 -9.43
C PRO A 579 9.64 27.06 -10.29
N LEU A 580 9.49 25.73 -10.13
CA LEU A 580 8.40 24.95 -10.71
C LEU A 580 7.05 25.50 -10.17
N SER A 581 6.66 26.65 -10.69
CA SER A 581 5.35 27.25 -10.59
C SER A 581 4.48 26.59 -11.65
N GLY A 582 3.16 26.66 -11.54
CA GLY A 582 2.26 25.98 -12.49
C GLY A 582 2.44 26.38 -13.96
N PHE A 583 3.40 27.24 -14.32
CA PHE A 583 3.49 27.89 -15.63
C PHE A 583 2.19 28.62 -15.96
N ASP A 584 2.07 29.16 -17.17
CA ASP A 584 0.88 29.90 -17.60
C ASP A 584 -0.05 28.98 -18.41
N PRO A 585 -1.03 28.31 -17.79
CA PRO A 585 -2.09 27.65 -18.53
C PRO A 585 -3.00 28.68 -19.20
N PHE A 586 -3.49 28.35 -20.37
CA PHE A 586 -4.46 29.16 -21.10
C PHE A 586 -5.37 28.30 -21.97
N ILE A 587 -6.56 28.81 -22.24
CA ILE A 587 -7.48 28.25 -23.23
C ILE A 587 -7.49 29.12 -24.48
N PHE A 588 -7.88 28.54 -25.62
CA PHE A 588 -7.93 29.26 -26.89
C PHE A 588 -9.06 28.80 -27.79
N GLY A 589 -9.46 29.67 -28.73
CA GLY A 589 -10.56 29.39 -29.65
C GLY A 589 -10.29 28.20 -30.59
N PRO A 590 -11.28 27.36 -30.91
CA PRO A 590 -11.06 26.07 -31.55
C PRO A 590 -11.03 26.23 -33.09
N GLY A 591 -9.91 26.61 -33.70
CA GLY A 591 -9.77 26.67 -35.17
C GLY A 591 -10.81 27.57 -35.90
N GLU A 592 -10.80 27.57 -37.24
CA GLU A 592 -11.67 28.47 -38.02
C GLU A 592 -13.12 27.97 -38.12
N GLY A 593 -14.09 28.89 -37.99
CA GLY A 593 -15.49 28.70 -38.38
C GLY A 593 -16.48 28.52 -37.23
N TYR A 594 -16.01 28.53 -35.99
CA TYR A 594 -16.85 28.48 -34.79
C TYR A 594 -17.25 29.87 -34.33
N TYR A 595 -18.54 30.04 -34.04
CA TYR A 595 -19.06 31.25 -33.41
C TYR A 595 -18.51 31.36 -31.99
N HIS A 596 -18.16 32.57 -31.58
CA HIS A 596 -17.61 32.85 -30.26
C HIS A 596 -17.99 34.29 -29.92
N GLY A 597 -19.11 34.49 -29.22
CA GLY A 597 -19.57 35.82 -28.81
C GLY A 597 -20.00 36.77 -29.92
N SER A 598 -20.62 37.89 -29.52
CA SER A 598 -21.14 38.91 -30.44
C SER A 598 -20.14 40.03 -30.71
N SER A 599 -19.12 40.14 -29.86
CA SER A 599 -18.01 41.08 -30.01
C SER A 599 -17.13 40.76 -31.22
N PHE A 600 -17.15 39.52 -31.70
CA PHE A 600 -16.35 39.07 -32.82
C PHE A 600 -17.12 39.15 -34.15
N THR A 601 -16.55 39.83 -35.14
CA THR A 601 -17.17 39.96 -36.48
C THR A 601 -17.01 38.70 -37.35
N GLY A 602 -16.19 37.74 -36.92
CA GLY A 602 -15.90 36.46 -37.56
C GLY A 602 -15.33 35.49 -36.51
N SER A 603 -15.15 34.22 -36.89
CA SER A 603 -14.59 33.23 -35.97
C SER A 603 -13.14 33.60 -35.61
N PRO A 604 -12.81 33.78 -34.32
CA PRO A 604 -11.49 34.23 -33.92
C PRO A 604 -10.42 33.11 -33.98
N GLY A 605 -10.85 31.84 -33.91
CA GLY A 605 -9.97 30.68 -33.94
C GLY A 605 -8.87 30.73 -32.87
N LYS A 606 -7.73 30.12 -33.18
CA LYS A 606 -6.58 29.99 -32.25
C LYS A 606 -5.88 31.31 -31.90
N ASP A 607 -6.23 32.40 -32.58
CA ASP A 607 -5.60 33.71 -32.32
C ASP A 607 -6.26 34.42 -31.12
N LEU A 608 -7.38 33.88 -30.63
CA LEU A 608 -8.00 34.21 -29.35
C LEU A 608 -7.45 33.29 -28.26
N GLU A 609 -6.83 33.87 -27.24
CA GLU A 609 -6.26 33.19 -26.09
C GLU A 609 -6.77 33.85 -24.79
N ILE A 610 -7.13 33.04 -23.80
CA ILE A 610 -7.57 33.45 -22.47
C ILE A 610 -6.61 32.85 -21.46
N HIS A 611 -5.79 33.69 -20.84
CA HIS A 611 -4.74 33.27 -19.90
C HIS A 611 -5.18 33.44 -18.44
N THR A 612 -4.39 32.87 -17.55
CA THR A 612 -4.50 33.20 -16.12
C THR A 612 -4.33 34.70 -15.91
N ALA A 613 -5.11 35.28 -14.98
CA ALA A 613 -5.14 36.72 -14.79
C ALA A 613 -3.75 37.34 -14.56
N ASP A 614 -3.56 38.51 -15.15
CA ASP A 614 -2.32 39.30 -15.16
C ASP A 614 -1.15 38.67 -15.92
N LEU A 615 -1.36 37.55 -16.62
CA LEU A 615 -0.39 37.00 -17.58
C LEU A 615 -0.73 37.46 -19.01
N PRO A 616 0.27 37.89 -19.80
CA PRO A 616 0.05 38.38 -21.16
C PRO A 616 -0.20 37.21 -22.13
N PRO A 617 -0.92 37.45 -23.24
CA PRO A 617 -1.09 36.46 -24.31
C PRO A 617 0.25 35.99 -24.87
N THR A 618 0.22 34.88 -25.59
CA THR A 618 1.39 34.41 -26.33
C THR A 618 1.65 35.29 -27.56
N SER A 619 2.85 35.18 -28.13
CA SER A 619 3.15 35.77 -29.43
C SER A 619 2.26 35.23 -30.58
N ARG A 620 1.49 34.17 -30.35
CA ARG A 620 0.59 33.54 -31.33
C ARG A 620 -0.85 34.07 -31.22
N GLY A 621 -1.27 34.58 -30.06
CA GLY A 621 -2.58 35.19 -29.82
C GLY A 621 -2.73 36.59 -30.42
N THR A 622 -2.58 36.72 -31.75
CA THR A 622 -2.48 38.03 -32.40
C THR A 622 -3.77 38.86 -32.38
N LEU A 623 -4.90 38.26 -32.02
CA LEU A 623 -6.19 38.97 -31.96
C LEU A 623 -6.44 39.61 -30.59
N VAL A 624 -5.81 39.12 -29.51
CA VAL A 624 -6.15 39.49 -28.13
C VAL A 624 -6.03 41.00 -27.88
N SER A 625 -4.97 41.64 -28.39
CA SER A 625 -4.75 43.07 -28.13
C SER A 625 -5.81 44.00 -28.75
N ASP A 626 -6.54 43.53 -29.75
CA ASP A 626 -7.61 44.33 -30.40
C ASP A 626 -8.86 44.43 -29.52
N PHE A 627 -8.96 43.60 -28.48
CA PHE A 627 -10.11 43.49 -27.58
C PHE A 627 -9.85 44.00 -26.16
N TYR A 628 -8.67 44.59 -25.89
CA TYR A 628 -8.43 45.26 -24.62
C TYR A 628 -9.40 46.42 -24.40
N GLY A 629 -10.13 46.41 -23.29
CA GLY A 629 -11.15 47.41 -22.98
C GLY A 629 -12.46 47.25 -23.77
N VAL A 630 -12.64 46.13 -24.50
CA VAL A 630 -13.87 45.81 -25.22
C VAL A 630 -14.81 45.01 -24.32
N ALA A 631 -16.11 45.25 -24.45
CA ALA A 631 -17.15 44.62 -23.62
C ALA A 631 -16.89 44.82 -22.12
N GLN A 632 -16.52 43.76 -21.38
CA GLN A 632 -16.22 43.83 -19.95
C GLN A 632 -14.74 43.64 -19.64
N ASP A 633 -13.89 43.42 -20.63
CA ASP A 633 -12.44 43.42 -20.47
C ASP A 633 -11.94 44.78 -19.96
N ASP A 634 -11.07 44.73 -18.95
CA ASP A 634 -10.37 45.87 -18.38
C ASP A 634 -8.86 45.59 -18.33
N SER A 635 -8.35 44.88 -19.35
CA SER A 635 -6.92 44.64 -19.53
C SER A 635 -6.20 45.96 -19.83
N ASP A 636 -5.11 46.21 -19.11
CA ASP A 636 -4.24 47.36 -19.27
C ASP A 636 -2.76 46.90 -19.18
N PRO A 637 -2.14 46.62 -20.35
CA PRO A 637 -0.74 46.20 -20.45
C PRO A 637 0.26 47.13 -19.74
N ASP A 638 -0.02 48.44 -19.70
CA ASP A 638 0.89 49.41 -19.07
C ASP A 638 0.96 49.23 -17.54
N SER A 639 -0.07 48.63 -16.95
CA SER A 639 -0.13 48.29 -15.51
C SER A 639 0.16 46.81 -15.22
N GLY A 640 0.39 46.00 -16.26
CA GLY A 640 0.51 44.54 -16.14
C GLY A 640 -0.80 43.83 -15.82
N LYS A 641 -1.95 44.50 -16.03
CA LYS A 641 -3.28 43.94 -15.79
C LYS A 641 -3.77 43.26 -17.07
N TYR A 642 -4.12 41.98 -16.99
CA TYR A 642 -4.64 41.21 -18.13
C TYR A 642 -5.79 40.31 -17.67
N TYR A 643 -6.76 40.08 -18.55
CA TYR A 643 -7.86 39.13 -18.32
C TYR A 643 -8.58 39.36 -16.99
N ARG A 644 -8.93 40.62 -16.73
CA ARG A 644 -9.78 41.02 -15.60
C ARG A 644 -10.86 41.99 -16.02
N ILE A 645 -12.01 41.91 -15.37
CA ILE A 645 -13.04 42.94 -15.49
C ILE A 645 -12.70 44.18 -14.63
N THR A 646 -13.48 45.25 -14.76
CA THR A 646 -13.30 46.49 -13.97
C THR A 646 -13.35 46.26 -12.45
N GLN A 647 -14.12 45.28 -11.98
CA GLN A 647 -14.20 44.86 -10.58
C GLN A 647 -13.08 43.89 -10.15
N ASN A 648 -12.07 43.67 -11.00
CA ASN A 648 -10.94 42.75 -10.82
C ASN A 648 -11.28 41.25 -10.78
N MET A 649 -12.49 40.83 -11.18
CA MET A 649 -12.75 39.40 -11.36
C MET A 649 -11.95 38.87 -12.55
N PRO A 650 -11.23 37.73 -12.39
CA PRO A 650 -10.41 37.13 -13.44
C PRO A 650 -11.20 36.21 -14.37
N TRP A 651 -10.82 36.09 -15.64
CA TRP A 651 -11.29 35.00 -16.53
C TRP A 651 -10.50 33.71 -16.39
N GLY A 652 -9.30 33.75 -15.80
CA GLY A 652 -8.49 32.56 -15.56
C GLY A 652 -7.80 32.64 -14.21
N ILE A 653 -7.83 31.56 -13.45
CA ILE A 653 -7.19 31.44 -12.13
C ILE A 653 -6.34 30.18 -12.02
N LEU A 654 -5.32 30.26 -11.17
CA LEU A 654 -4.44 29.14 -10.84
C LEU A 654 -4.41 28.93 -9.33
N ILE A 655 -4.79 27.74 -8.88
CA ILE A 655 -4.92 27.35 -7.48
C ILE A 655 -3.92 26.23 -7.18
N SER A 656 -3.08 26.37 -6.16
CA SER A 656 -2.11 25.33 -5.76
C SER A 656 -2.72 24.30 -4.80
N SER A 657 -3.86 23.74 -5.17
CA SER A 657 -4.64 22.78 -4.39
C SER A 657 -5.60 22.03 -5.30
N PRO A 658 -5.99 20.78 -4.98
CA PRO A 658 -7.27 20.24 -5.44
C PRO A 658 -8.39 21.24 -5.14
N TRP A 659 -9.31 21.42 -6.07
CA TRP A 659 -10.37 22.42 -5.96
C TRP A 659 -11.69 21.87 -6.50
N ASN A 660 -12.74 21.93 -5.68
CA ASN A 660 -14.10 21.60 -6.08
C ASN A 660 -14.70 22.84 -6.73
N HIS A 661 -14.72 22.87 -8.05
CA HIS A 661 -15.24 23.99 -8.82
C HIS A 661 -16.75 24.21 -8.56
N PRO A 662 -17.27 25.43 -8.76
CA PRO A 662 -18.69 25.71 -8.69
C PRO A 662 -19.52 24.85 -9.65
N SER A 663 -20.73 24.50 -9.25
CA SER A 663 -21.70 23.87 -10.14
C SER A 663 -22.10 24.82 -11.28
N GLU A 664 -22.53 24.25 -12.40
CA GLU A 664 -22.97 24.99 -13.60
C GLU A 664 -23.93 26.13 -13.26
N TYR A 665 -23.68 27.33 -13.81
CA TYR A 665 -24.43 28.58 -13.60
C TYR A 665 -24.32 29.20 -12.20
N ILE A 666 -23.52 28.63 -11.29
CA ILE A 666 -23.34 29.17 -9.94
C ILE A 666 -22.09 30.05 -9.90
N ASP A 667 -22.32 31.37 -9.94
CA ASP A 667 -21.27 32.38 -9.80
C ASP A 667 -20.29 32.03 -8.67
N ILE A 668 -19.00 32.08 -8.95
CA ILE A 668 -17.95 31.68 -8.01
C ILE A 668 -18.02 32.41 -6.67
N SER A 669 -18.51 33.66 -6.62
CA SER A 669 -18.67 34.41 -5.39
C SER A 669 -19.80 33.87 -4.49
N GLU A 670 -20.73 33.13 -5.07
CA GLU A 670 -21.77 32.41 -4.35
C GLU A 670 -21.28 31.07 -3.79
N ALA A 671 -20.48 30.34 -4.57
CA ALA A 671 -19.87 29.08 -4.17
C ALA A 671 -18.72 29.30 -3.16
N PHE A 672 -17.97 30.39 -3.30
CA PHE A 672 -16.84 30.77 -2.46
C PHE A 672 -17.03 32.19 -1.92
N PRO A 673 -17.64 32.36 -0.73
CA PRO A 673 -18.01 33.67 -0.20
C PRO A 673 -16.84 34.66 0.00
N ASP A 674 -15.62 34.14 0.19
CA ASP A 674 -14.41 34.94 0.37
C ASP A 674 -13.79 35.39 -0.98
N PHE A 675 -14.24 34.85 -2.12
CA PHE A 675 -13.65 35.09 -3.44
C PHE A 675 -13.73 36.56 -3.87
N ALA A 676 -14.88 37.22 -3.67
CA ALA A 676 -15.05 38.60 -4.10
C ALA A 676 -14.09 39.57 -3.40
N GLU A 677 -13.82 39.36 -2.10
CA GLU A 677 -12.83 40.15 -1.36
C GLU A 677 -11.41 39.86 -1.87
N TRP A 678 -11.08 38.60 -2.13
CA TRP A 678 -9.81 38.22 -2.73
C TRP A 678 -9.59 38.89 -4.09
N ALA A 679 -10.55 38.75 -5.01
CA ALA A 679 -10.46 39.28 -6.37
C ALA A 679 -10.33 40.81 -6.38
N THR A 680 -11.20 41.51 -5.65
CA THR A 680 -11.19 42.99 -5.60
C THR A 680 -9.92 43.56 -4.97
N SER A 681 -9.30 42.83 -4.04
CA SER A 681 -8.03 43.21 -3.41
C SER A 681 -6.78 42.94 -4.27
N GLY A 682 -6.94 42.38 -5.48
CA GLY A 682 -5.82 41.94 -6.31
C GLY A 682 -5.05 40.77 -5.70
N GLY A 683 -5.76 39.90 -4.96
CA GLY A 683 -5.19 38.70 -4.33
C GLY A 683 -4.48 38.91 -3.00
N SER A 684 -4.51 40.12 -2.42
CA SER A 684 -3.83 40.44 -1.16
C SER A 684 -4.63 40.07 0.09
N SER A 685 -5.96 40.14 0.03
CA SER A 685 -6.88 39.67 1.06
C SER A 685 -7.34 38.24 0.77
N LYS A 686 -7.65 37.46 1.81
CA LYS A 686 -8.20 36.10 1.71
C LYS A 686 -7.44 35.19 0.71
N PRO A 687 -6.10 35.04 0.83
CA PRO A 687 -5.31 34.26 -0.13
C PRO A 687 -5.69 32.77 -0.18
N THR A 688 -6.41 32.27 0.82
CA THR A 688 -6.92 30.90 0.92
C THR A 688 -8.44 30.81 0.75
N TRP A 689 -9.05 31.74 -0.02
CA TRP A 689 -10.50 31.80 -0.25
C TRP A 689 -11.10 30.47 -0.73
N TYR A 690 -10.32 29.70 -1.49
CA TYR A 690 -10.70 28.41 -2.09
C TYR A 690 -10.83 27.28 -1.06
N LEU A 691 -10.38 27.46 0.18
CA LEU A 691 -10.52 26.46 1.26
C LEU A 691 -11.87 26.55 2.01
N ASN A 692 -12.71 27.53 1.69
CA ASN A 692 -14.00 27.75 2.38
C ASN A 692 -15.18 27.72 1.40
N PRO A 693 -15.45 26.60 0.71
CA PRO A 693 -16.59 26.48 -0.18
C PRO A 693 -17.91 26.43 0.59
N ASN A 694 -18.99 26.82 -0.08
CA ASN A 694 -20.34 26.39 0.22
C ASN A 694 -20.60 25.08 -0.52
N SER A 695 -20.61 23.96 0.21
CA SER A 695 -20.72 22.61 -0.37
C SER A 695 -21.93 22.41 -1.28
N ASP A 696 -23.07 23.03 -0.96
CA ASP A 696 -24.31 22.91 -1.74
C ASP A 696 -24.24 23.61 -3.12
N LYS A 697 -23.15 24.32 -3.39
CA LYS A 697 -22.94 25.14 -4.59
C LYS A 697 -21.71 24.73 -5.39
N THR A 698 -20.95 23.77 -4.89
CA THR A 698 -19.81 23.18 -5.59
C THR A 698 -20.21 21.84 -6.17
N TRP A 699 -19.57 21.46 -7.27
CA TRP A 699 -19.73 20.14 -7.82
C TRP A 699 -18.91 19.13 -6.99
N SER A 700 -19.49 17.97 -6.67
CA SER A 700 -18.83 16.87 -5.96
C SER A 700 -19.30 15.53 -6.49
N THR A 701 -18.40 14.55 -6.57
CA THR A 701 -18.71 13.14 -6.84
C THR A 701 -18.98 12.36 -5.55
N GLU A 702 -19.61 12.94 -4.52
CA GLU A 702 -20.17 12.12 -3.44
C GLU A 702 -21.40 11.36 -4.00
N ASP A 703 -21.13 10.42 -4.91
CA ASP A 703 -21.93 9.28 -5.38
C ASP A 703 -21.00 8.32 -6.14
#